data_AF-A0A127PH57-F1
#
_entry.id   AF-A0A127PH57-F1
#
_cell.length_a   1.000
_cell.length_b   1.000
_cell.length_c   1.000
_cell.angle_alpha   90.00
_cell.angle_beta   90.00
_cell.angle_gamma   90.00
#
_symmetry.space_group_name_H-M   'P 1'
#
loop_
_entity.id
_entity.type
_entity.pdbx_description
1 polymer ?
#
loop_
_entity_poly.entity_id
_entity_poly.type
_entity_poly.pdbx_seq_one_letter_code
_entity_poly.pdbx_strand_id
1 'polypeptide(L)'
;MKHRHAQVKKLSPHQQADENLYNRALQSYQQGNYDSALKDCQRLLARPLMAGRVILLVGVIQYLQDDLAAAEISLREAVKKNGNSEAYFNLALTLGAQHKSQEAEAAYRKTLAMNPAQAQAWNNLGNILRHGHDPLRFQEAVDCYQRALQIRPDYTRAHTNLGLTYVQLKDRENAERHYRKALELEPHFVPALTNMAAFQEAGSQPELALPYYQEALRQHPESIRLMANVISRRRQLADWSDQNGPQPTDLVQRMSAGDDEAFGPLHMLAWPEFSATSQREAGRLFARSHLARELAEPPLVSAVSPYAGRRIRLGYLSADFRNHPVTHLITDVIAHHDRENFEVFLYAYGPVVEDAQRKALRQAAEHFIDVSSISDSDAAHRIRDDGIDVLVDLTGYTTFARLGITARRPAAVIASWLGYIGSLGEPRLADYVIGDAVATPPEHADDFSESLALMPHCYQPNQALAPIAAPPDRQSEGLPNDAFVFCSFNQCFKLTPSLWDDWCQILNAVPHSVLWLAPMNAAACSNLRREAQQRGVAPERLVFAARRPLAQHQSRLALADLALDTMPYNSGTTASDALRAGVPLVTAAGSTFVSRMAASLLHNLGMDGLIAADRRSYVDLAIALASDPLRLQECRSTLENALQASKLFNPEIFSTDLENLFRAMLAQRARGERGVVTTDDAPNKRS
;
A
#
# COMPACT_ATOMS: atom_id res chain seq x y z
N MET A 1 26.38 -29.48 64.31
CA MET A 1 26.65 -30.32 63.12
C MET A 1 25.72 -31.54 63.10
N LYS A 2 24.73 -31.58 62.21
CA LYS A 2 24.17 -32.82 61.65
C LYS A 2 23.76 -32.54 60.20
N HIS A 3 24.65 -32.90 59.27
CA HIS A 3 24.38 -32.91 57.84
C HIS A 3 23.29 -33.96 57.54
N ARG A 4 22.13 -33.53 57.02
CA ARG A 4 21.22 -34.42 56.29
C ARG A 4 21.73 -34.52 54.85
N HIS A 5 22.41 -35.62 54.54
CA HIS A 5 22.60 -36.06 53.15
C HIS A 5 21.22 -36.41 52.56
N ALA A 6 20.81 -35.70 51.51
CA ALA A 6 19.69 -36.10 50.69
C ALA A 6 20.07 -37.38 49.92
N GLN A 7 19.47 -38.51 50.28
CA GLN A 7 19.58 -39.74 49.50
C GLN A 7 18.89 -39.54 48.16
N VAL A 8 19.67 -39.54 47.08
CA VAL A 8 19.16 -39.65 45.70
C VAL A 8 18.51 -41.02 45.56
N LYS A 9 17.18 -41.08 45.42
CA LYS A 9 16.44 -42.32 45.11
C LYS A 9 16.95 -42.89 43.78
N LYS A 10 17.56 -44.08 43.80
CA LYS A 10 17.90 -44.82 42.58
C LYS A 10 16.61 -45.26 41.87
N LEU A 11 16.50 -44.95 40.57
CA LEU A 11 15.40 -45.38 39.70
C LEU A 11 15.40 -46.92 39.56
N SER A 12 14.23 -47.52 39.37
CA SER A 12 14.14 -48.95 39.03
C SER A 12 14.68 -49.22 37.62
N PRO A 13 15.10 -50.46 37.27
CA PRO A 13 15.60 -50.78 35.93
C PRO A 13 14.64 -50.41 34.80
N HIS A 14 13.33 -50.55 35.02
CA HIS A 14 12.30 -50.14 34.06
C HIS A 14 12.19 -48.62 33.93
N GLN A 15 12.28 -47.88 35.04
CA GLN A 15 12.31 -46.42 35.02
C GLN A 15 13.57 -45.90 34.31
N GLN A 16 14.72 -46.54 34.53
CA GLN A 16 15.97 -46.20 33.83
C GLN A 16 15.87 -46.47 32.32
N ALA A 17 15.22 -47.57 31.91
CA ALA A 17 14.99 -47.86 30.50
C ALA A 17 14.06 -46.84 29.83
N ASP A 18 12.98 -46.43 30.51
CA ASP A 18 12.08 -45.39 30.04
C ASP A 18 12.78 -44.02 29.94
N GLU A 19 13.65 -43.68 30.90
CA GLU A 19 14.50 -42.47 30.85
C GLU A 19 15.50 -42.51 29.68
N ASN A 20 16.16 -43.64 29.45
CA ASN A 20 17.09 -43.79 28.34
C ASN A 20 16.38 -43.64 26.99
N LEU A 21 15.17 -44.21 26.86
CA LEU A 21 14.35 -44.08 25.66
C LEU A 21 13.88 -42.63 25.45
N TYR A 22 13.52 -41.93 26.52
CA TYR A 22 13.16 -40.51 26.46
C TYR A 22 14.34 -39.63 26.05
N ASN A 23 15.53 -39.88 26.61
CA ASN A 23 16.74 -39.16 26.24
C ASN A 23 17.12 -39.39 24.77
N ARG A 24 16.90 -40.60 24.24
CA ARG A 24 17.06 -40.89 22.82
C ARG A 24 16.08 -40.10 21.96
N ALA A 25 14.81 -40.03 22.35
CA ALA A 25 13.82 -39.20 21.66
C ALA A 25 14.23 -37.71 21.65
N LEU A 26 14.71 -37.19 22.79
CA LEU A 26 15.19 -35.82 22.91
C LEU A 26 16.43 -35.56 22.02
N GLN A 27 17.35 -36.52 21.95
CA GLN A 27 18.51 -36.43 21.08
C GLN A 27 18.11 -36.43 19.59
N SER A 28 17.19 -37.31 19.18
CA SER A 28 16.65 -37.29 17.82
C SER A 28 15.95 -35.97 17.50
N TYR A 29 15.18 -35.43 18.45
CA TYR A 29 14.56 -34.11 18.33
C TYR A 29 15.61 -32.99 18.14
N GLN A 30 16.66 -32.96 18.97
CA GLN A 30 17.74 -31.98 18.88
C GLN A 30 18.54 -32.07 17.56
N GLN A 31 18.54 -33.24 16.92
CA GLN A 31 19.16 -33.48 15.61
C GLN A 31 18.22 -33.18 14.43
N GLY A 32 16.98 -32.75 14.68
CA GLY A 32 15.97 -32.53 13.63
C GLY A 32 15.33 -33.81 13.08
N ASN A 33 15.64 -34.98 13.66
CA ASN A 33 15.10 -36.27 13.25
C ASN A 33 13.71 -36.52 13.88
N TYR A 34 12.74 -35.70 13.53
CA TYR A 34 11.41 -35.64 14.14
C TYR A 34 10.64 -36.96 14.09
N ASP A 35 10.68 -37.69 12.97
CA ASP A 35 10.00 -38.99 12.84
C ASP A 35 10.55 -40.04 13.80
N SER A 36 11.86 -40.05 14.01
CA SER A 36 12.51 -40.97 14.95
C SER A 36 12.16 -40.60 16.39
N ALA A 37 12.16 -39.31 16.71
CA ALA A 37 11.73 -38.81 18.01
C ALA A 37 10.28 -39.18 18.31
N LEU A 38 9.36 -39.02 17.34
CA LEU A 38 7.94 -39.38 17.49
C LEU A 38 7.74 -40.89 17.69
N LYS A 39 8.46 -41.74 16.95
CA LYS A 39 8.41 -43.20 17.14
C LYS A 39 8.78 -43.62 18.56
N ASP A 40 9.78 -42.99 19.14
CA ASP A 40 10.20 -43.26 20.51
C ASP A 40 9.21 -42.68 21.54
N CYS A 41 8.66 -41.50 21.28
CA CYS A 41 7.60 -40.92 22.10
C CYS A 41 6.36 -41.82 22.13
N GLN A 42 5.93 -42.37 21.00
CA GLN A 42 4.78 -43.28 20.92
C GLN A 42 4.91 -44.50 21.83
N ARG A 43 6.13 -45.06 21.94
CA ARG A 43 6.42 -46.19 22.85
C ARG A 43 6.31 -45.81 24.32
N LEU A 44 6.52 -44.54 24.65
CA LEU A 44 6.48 -44.01 26.00
C LEU A 44 5.10 -43.50 26.43
N LEU A 45 4.18 -43.21 25.50
CA LEU A 45 2.83 -42.69 25.82
C LEU A 45 2.01 -43.64 26.71
N ALA A 46 2.25 -44.95 26.63
CA ALA A 46 1.61 -45.94 27.48
C ALA A 46 2.15 -45.96 28.93
N ARG A 47 3.19 -45.17 29.25
CA ARG A 47 3.84 -45.14 30.57
C ARG A 47 3.34 -43.94 31.39
N PRO A 48 2.52 -44.13 32.45
CA PRO A 48 1.85 -43.03 33.15
C PRO A 48 2.79 -41.96 33.72
N LEU A 49 3.98 -42.37 34.21
CA LEU A 49 4.97 -41.46 34.81
C LEU A 49 5.71 -40.59 33.78
N MET A 50 5.73 -41.01 32.51
CA MET A 50 6.40 -40.28 31.43
C MET A 50 5.43 -39.49 30.57
N ALA A 51 4.13 -39.82 30.64
CA ALA A 51 3.10 -39.30 29.74
C ALA A 51 3.12 -37.77 29.62
N GLY A 52 3.18 -37.02 30.73
CA GLY A 52 3.14 -35.55 30.69
C GLY A 52 4.27 -34.92 29.86
N ARG A 53 5.53 -35.30 30.11
CA ARG A 53 6.70 -34.75 29.40
C ARG A 53 6.87 -35.29 27.97
N VAL A 54 6.38 -36.50 27.70
CA VAL A 54 6.37 -37.10 26.37
C VAL A 54 5.33 -36.43 25.48
N ILE A 55 4.11 -36.19 25.99
CA ILE A 55 3.05 -35.50 25.25
C ILE A 55 3.48 -34.07 24.91
N LEU A 56 4.15 -33.38 25.84
CA LEU A 56 4.74 -32.06 25.58
C LEU A 56 5.73 -32.11 24.41
N LEU A 57 6.68 -33.05 24.43
CA LEU A 57 7.67 -33.20 23.36
C LEU A 57 7.00 -33.53 22.00
N VAL A 58 5.97 -34.38 21.98
CA VAL A 58 5.18 -34.68 20.78
C VAL A 58 4.54 -33.41 20.23
N GLY A 59 3.88 -32.60 21.08
CA GLY A 59 3.26 -31.36 20.67
C GLY A 59 4.26 -30.33 20.11
N VAL A 60 5.46 -30.24 20.70
CA VAL A 60 6.54 -29.39 20.18
C VAL A 60 7.04 -29.89 18.82
N ILE A 61 7.23 -31.20 18.65
CA ILE A 61 7.66 -31.77 17.36
C ILE A 61 6.60 -31.50 16.28
N GLN A 62 5.32 -31.71 16.59
CA GLN A 62 4.21 -31.43 15.67
C GLN A 62 4.18 -29.97 15.24
N TYR A 63 4.42 -29.04 16.18
CA TYR A 63 4.55 -27.62 15.87
C TYR A 63 5.71 -27.34 14.90
N LEU A 64 6.88 -27.98 15.12
CA LEU A 64 8.03 -27.82 14.22
C LEU A 64 7.84 -28.48 12.85
N GLN A 65 6.91 -29.43 12.73
CA GLN A 65 6.48 -30.04 11.47
C GLN A 65 5.32 -29.27 10.80
N ASP A 66 4.93 -28.12 11.35
CA ASP A 66 3.80 -27.28 10.90
C ASP A 66 2.42 -27.97 10.98
N ASP A 67 2.31 -29.10 11.70
CA ASP A 67 1.03 -29.72 12.05
C ASP A 67 0.44 -29.03 13.29
N LEU A 68 0.03 -27.77 13.10
CA LEU A 68 -0.46 -26.91 14.19
C LEU A 68 -1.71 -27.49 14.86
N ALA A 69 -2.57 -28.17 14.10
CA ALA A 69 -3.80 -28.77 14.63
C ALA A 69 -3.48 -29.94 15.57
N ALA A 70 -2.60 -30.86 15.18
CA ALA A 70 -2.18 -31.95 16.05
C ALA A 70 -1.37 -31.43 17.25
N ALA A 71 -0.50 -30.43 17.02
CA ALA A 71 0.27 -29.78 18.07
C ALA A 71 -0.64 -29.21 19.17
N GLU A 72 -1.71 -28.50 18.79
CA GLU A 72 -2.67 -27.95 19.75
C GLU A 72 -3.33 -29.05 20.59
N ILE A 73 -3.78 -30.15 19.95
CA ILE A 73 -4.41 -31.28 20.65
C ILE A 73 -3.45 -31.85 21.69
N SER A 74 -2.21 -32.15 21.28
CA SER A 74 -1.18 -32.70 22.16
C SER A 74 -0.84 -31.73 23.29
N LEU A 75 -0.66 -30.44 23.02
CA LEU A 75 -0.26 -29.45 24.01
C LEU A 75 -1.38 -29.16 25.02
N ARG A 76 -2.66 -29.18 24.60
CA ARG A 76 -3.79 -29.12 25.54
C ARG A 76 -3.82 -30.34 26.46
N GLU A 77 -3.51 -31.53 25.97
CA GLU A 77 -3.41 -32.73 26.79
C GLU A 77 -2.20 -32.68 27.75
N ALA A 78 -1.06 -32.15 27.29
CA ALA A 78 0.11 -31.91 28.14
C ALA A 78 -0.25 -30.98 29.31
N VAL A 79 -0.96 -29.88 29.04
CA VAL A 79 -1.45 -28.96 30.07
C VAL A 79 -2.40 -29.63 31.05
N LYS A 80 -3.31 -30.50 30.59
CA LYS A 80 -4.23 -31.25 31.48
C LYS A 80 -3.49 -32.23 32.39
N LYS A 81 -2.46 -32.92 31.87
CA LYS A 81 -1.67 -33.92 32.61
C LYS A 81 -0.70 -33.27 33.59
N ASN A 82 -0.01 -32.22 33.15
CA ASN A 82 1.02 -31.52 33.91
C ASN A 82 1.12 -30.06 33.42
N GLY A 83 0.20 -29.22 33.89
CA GLY A 83 0.12 -27.79 33.55
C GLY A 83 1.27 -26.99 34.15
N ASN A 84 2.47 -27.12 33.59
CA ASN A 84 3.65 -26.34 33.94
C ASN A 84 3.86 -25.17 32.95
N SER A 85 4.80 -24.29 33.29
CA SER A 85 5.11 -23.11 32.48
C SER A 85 5.49 -23.46 31.04
N GLU A 86 6.21 -24.56 30.82
CA GLU A 86 6.67 -24.96 29.49
C GLU A 86 5.53 -25.45 28.58
N ALA A 87 4.60 -26.22 29.14
CA ALA A 87 3.42 -26.69 28.41
C ALA A 87 2.51 -25.52 28.01
N TYR A 88 2.26 -24.58 28.92
CA TYR A 88 1.50 -23.36 28.58
C TYR A 88 2.22 -22.48 27.57
N PHE A 89 3.55 -22.35 27.64
CA PHE A 89 4.32 -21.56 26.68
C PHE A 89 4.22 -22.12 25.26
N ASN A 90 4.42 -23.43 25.10
CA ASN A 90 4.32 -24.08 23.80
C ASN A 90 2.87 -24.07 23.27
N LEU A 91 1.88 -24.28 24.14
CA LEU A 91 0.48 -24.10 23.75
C LEU A 91 0.21 -22.67 23.25
N ALA A 92 0.74 -21.65 23.94
CA ALA A 92 0.60 -20.26 23.52
C ALA A 92 1.26 -19.97 22.16
N LEU A 93 2.43 -20.54 21.91
CA LEU A 93 3.11 -20.47 20.60
C LEU A 93 2.25 -21.06 19.48
N THR A 94 1.71 -22.27 19.68
CA THR A 94 0.87 -22.95 18.69
C THR A 94 -0.44 -22.20 18.44
N LEU A 95 -1.12 -21.74 19.50
CA LEU A 95 -2.34 -20.94 19.37
C LEU A 95 -2.07 -19.62 18.64
N GLY A 96 -0.91 -18.99 18.90
CA GLY A 96 -0.47 -17.80 18.20
C GLY A 96 -0.24 -18.05 16.71
N ALA A 97 0.41 -19.15 16.34
CA ALA A 97 0.61 -19.56 14.96
C ALA A 97 -0.70 -19.89 14.23
N GLN A 98 -1.71 -20.38 14.96
CA GLN A 98 -3.08 -20.57 14.45
C GLN A 98 -3.93 -19.29 14.48
N HIS A 99 -3.36 -18.13 14.81
CA HIS A 99 -4.06 -16.85 14.94
C HIS A 99 -5.16 -16.79 16.01
N LYS A 100 -5.20 -17.75 16.95
CA LYS A 100 -6.11 -17.79 18.11
C LYS A 100 -5.63 -16.86 19.23
N SER A 101 -5.61 -15.57 18.93
CA SER A 101 -4.91 -14.54 19.73
C SER A 101 -5.37 -14.46 21.19
N GLN A 102 -6.67 -14.55 21.46
CA GLN A 102 -7.20 -14.49 22.83
C GLN A 102 -6.77 -15.70 23.68
N GLU A 103 -6.80 -16.90 23.09
CA GLU A 103 -6.36 -18.12 23.78
C GLU A 103 -4.85 -18.12 23.97
N ALA A 104 -4.09 -17.66 22.97
CA ALA A 104 -2.64 -17.51 23.05
C ALA A 104 -2.26 -16.53 24.17
N GLU A 105 -2.94 -15.38 24.27
CA GLU A 105 -2.74 -14.40 25.33
C GLU A 105 -2.98 -15.03 26.71
N ALA A 106 -4.11 -15.72 26.90
CA ALA A 106 -4.44 -16.39 28.15
C ALA A 106 -3.37 -17.43 28.54
N ALA A 107 -2.88 -18.21 27.57
CA ALA A 107 -1.82 -19.19 27.78
C ALA A 107 -0.47 -18.53 28.13
N TYR A 108 -0.08 -17.44 27.47
CA TYR A 108 1.12 -16.67 27.84
C TYR A 108 1.02 -16.08 29.25
N ARG A 109 -0.13 -15.53 29.65
CA ARG A 109 -0.32 -15.02 31.01
C ARG A 109 -0.21 -16.14 32.05
N LYS A 110 -0.69 -17.35 31.76
CA LYS A 110 -0.49 -18.53 32.63
C LYS A 110 0.98 -18.93 32.73
N THR A 111 1.71 -18.95 31.62
CA THR A 111 3.17 -19.15 31.60
C THR A 111 3.87 -18.19 32.55
N LEU A 112 3.59 -16.88 32.41
CA LEU A 112 4.26 -15.83 33.17
C LEU A 112 3.87 -15.79 34.66
N ALA A 113 2.66 -16.24 35.01
CA ALA A 113 2.27 -16.43 36.40
C ALA A 113 3.05 -17.55 37.09
N MET A 114 3.50 -18.56 36.34
CA MET A 114 4.31 -19.68 36.86
C MET A 114 5.81 -19.39 36.81
N ASN A 115 6.28 -18.72 35.76
CA ASN A 115 7.67 -18.37 35.56
C ASN A 115 7.82 -16.93 35.02
N PRO A 116 7.88 -15.93 35.91
CA PRO A 116 8.01 -14.54 35.48
C PRO A 116 9.39 -14.20 34.90
N ALA A 117 10.39 -15.08 35.06
CA ALA A 117 11.76 -14.89 34.56
C ALA A 117 11.96 -15.38 33.10
N GLN A 118 10.89 -15.67 32.36
CA GLN A 118 10.97 -16.13 30.97
C GLN A 118 10.85 -14.97 29.97
N ALA A 119 11.97 -14.38 29.57
CA ALA A 119 12.01 -13.22 28.65
C ALA A 119 11.28 -13.47 27.32
N GLN A 120 11.35 -14.69 26.76
CA GLN A 120 10.67 -15.05 25.51
C GLN A 120 9.14 -14.99 25.64
N ALA A 121 8.59 -15.41 26.78
CA ALA A 121 7.14 -15.37 27.02
C ALA A 121 6.63 -13.93 27.13
N TRP A 122 7.38 -13.05 27.80
CA TRP A 122 7.08 -11.61 27.83
C TRP A 122 7.12 -10.99 26.42
N ASN A 123 8.18 -11.26 25.65
CA ASN A 123 8.28 -10.76 24.27
C ASN A 123 7.12 -11.25 23.40
N ASN A 124 6.75 -12.52 23.48
CA ASN A 124 5.70 -13.08 22.65
C ASN A 124 4.30 -12.62 23.10
N LEU A 125 4.06 -12.44 24.40
CA LEU A 125 2.84 -11.80 24.90
C LEU A 125 2.74 -10.36 24.35
N GLY A 126 3.85 -9.61 24.40
CA GLY A 126 3.93 -8.28 23.80
C GLY A 126 3.55 -8.29 22.32
N ASN A 127 3.99 -9.29 21.53
CA ASN A 127 3.62 -9.42 20.13
C ASN A 127 2.10 -9.57 19.97
N ILE A 128 1.46 -10.44 20.77
CA ILE A 128 0.01 -10.66 20.74
C ILE A 128 -0.77 -9.38 21.11
N LEU A 129 -0.32 -8.64 22.12
CA LEU A 129 -0.95 -7.39 22.57
C LEU A 129 -0.78 -6.25 21.58
N ARG A 130 0.35 -6.22 20.88
CA ARG A 130 0.68 -5.21 19.85
C ARG A 130 -0.18 -5.34 18.59
N HIS A 131 -0.87 -6.47 18.40
CA HIS A 131 -1.81 -6.66 17.30
C HIS A 131 -3.17 -5.97 17.59
N GLY A 132 -3.62 -5.12 16.66
CA GLY A 132 -4.87 -4.38 16.74
C GLY A 132 -4.67 -2.87 16.59
N HIS A 133 -5.64 -2.08 17.04
CA HIS A 133 -5.65 -0.60 16.97
C HIS A 133 -5.88 0.08 18.33
N ASP A 134 -5.71 -0.67 19.44
CA ASP A 134 -5.98 -0.17 20.80
C ASP A 134 -4.69 0.37 21.47
N PRO A 135 -4.59 1.70 21.73
CA PRO A 135 -3.43 2.29 22.40
C PRO A 135 -3.15 1.70 23.79
N LEU A 136 -4.18 1.26 24.52
CA LEU A 136 -3.99 0.66 25.85
C LEU A 136 -3.26 -0.68 25.74
N ARG A 137 -3.60 -1.48 24.73
CA ARG A 137 -2.91 -2.76 24.46
C ARG A 137 -1.49 -2.54 23.95
N PHE A 138 -1.23 -1.47 23.19
CA PHE A 138 0.13 -1.10 22.80
C PHE A 138 0.99 -0.72 24.00
N GLN A 139 0.42 0.00 24.97
CA GLN A 139 1.14 0.32 26.21
C GLN A 139 1.44 -0.95 27.02
N GLU A 140 0.49 -1.89 27.11
CA GLU A 140 0.74 -3.17 27.76
C GLU A 140 1.81 -4.00 27.02
N ALA A 141 1.85 -3.92 25.69
CA ALA A 141 2.90 -4.53 24.89
C ALA A 141 4.29 -3.93 25.21
N VAL A 142 4.39 -2.59 25.33
CA VAL A 142 5.60 -1.90 25.79
C VAL A 142 6.06 -2.46 27.13
N ASP A 143 5.17 -2.57 28.11
CA ASP A 143 5.50 -3.09 29.44
C ASP A 143 6.03 -4.53 29.34
N CYS A 144 5.41 -5.36 28.51
CA CYS A 144 5.87 -6.74 28.26
C CYS A 144 7.29 -6.77 27.67
N TYR A 145 7.59 -5.98 26.64
CA TYR A 145 8.94 -5.95 26.07
C TYR A 145 9.97 -5.39 27.06
N GLN A 146 9.61 -4.37 27.84
CA GLN A 146 10.48 -3.84 28.89
C GLN A 146 10.78 -4.89 29.96
N ARG A 147 9.80 -5.71 30.37
CA ARG A 147 10.04 -6.86 31.26
C ARG A 147 10.97 -7.89 30.63
N ALA A 148 10.80 -8.20 29.35
CA ALA A 148 11.73 -9.09 28.64
C ALA A 148 13.17 -8.54 28.67
N LEU A 149 13.35 -7.22 28.49
CA LEU A 149 14.66 -6.56 28.52
C LEU A 149 15.25 -6.41 29.94
N GLN A 150 14.43 -6.31 30.98
CA GLN A 150 14.90 -6.36 32.37
C GLN A 150 15.51 -7.73 32.71
N ILE A 151 14.96 -8.81 32.14
CA ILE A 151 15.45 -10.18 32.34
C ILE A 151 16.65 -10.47 31.44
N ARG A 152 16.60 -10.01 30.18
CA ARG A 152 17.63 -10.22 29.16
C ARG A 152 17.90 -8.90 28.42
N PRO A 153 18.86 -8.07 28.89
CA PRO A 153 19.13 -6.75 28.31
C PRO A 153 19.66 -6.78 26.87
N ASP A 154 20.27 -7.89 26.44
CA ASP A 154 20.81 -8.11 25.09
C ASP A 154 19.79 -8.79 24.15
N TYR A 155 18.50 -8.76 24.48
CA TYR A 155 17.48 -9.42 23.65
C TYR A 155 17.10 -8.58 22.43
N THR A 156 17.86 -8.71 21.35
CA THR A 156 17.70 -7.99 20.06
C THR A 156 16.25 -7.94 19.57
N ARG A 157 15.55 -9.09 19.56
CA ARG A 157 14.14 -9.17 19.13
C ARG A 157 13.21 -8.29 19.97
N ALA A 158 13.42 -8.21 21.28
CA ALA A 158 12.61 -7.37 22.16
C ALA A 158 12.88 -5.89 21.92
N HIS A 159 14.13 -5.49 21.64
CA HIS A 159 14.44 -4.13 21.19
C HIS A 159 13.74 -3.78 19.87
N THR A 160 13.82 -4.65 18.86
CA THR A 160 13.15 -4.43 17.56
C THR A 160 11.63 -4.32 17.72
N ASN A 161 11.02 -5.21 18.49
CA ASN A 161 9.58 -5.21 18.74
C ASN A 161 9.12 -3.98 19.53
N LEU A 162 9.92 -3.54 20.51
CA LEU A 162 9.66 -2.33 21.28
C LEU A 162 9.74 -1.08 20.39
N GLY A 163 10.74 -1.00 19.51
CA GLY A 163 10.83 0.05 18.50
C GLY A 163 9.58 0.13 17.62
N LEU A 164 9.11 -1.03 17.13
CA LEU A 164 7.89 -1.12 16.31
C LEU A 164 6.62 -0.70 17.07
N THR A 165 6.54 -0.99 18.37
CA THR A 165 5.42 -0.57 19.22
C THR A 165 5.42 0.94 19.43
N TYR A 166 6.59 1.54 19.64
CA TYR A 166 6.72 2.99 19.75
C TYR A 166 6.34 3.72 18.46
N VAL A 167 6.58 3.12 17.28
CA VAL A 167 6.04 3.65 16.01
C VAL A 167 4.51 3.71 16.03
N GLN A 168 3.83 2.66 16.50
CA GLN A 168 2.36 2.64 16.62
C GLN A 168 1.84 3.67 17.63
N LEU A 169 2.59 3.89 18.72
CA LEU A 169 2.34 4.94 19.71
C LEU A 169 2.74 6.34 19.24
N LYS A 170 3.28 6.48 18.01
CA LYS A 170 3.78 7.72 17.42
C LYS A 170 4.95 8.36 18.19
N ASP A 171 5.64 7.58 19.01
CA ASP A 171 6.83 7.99 19.75
C ASP A 171 8.09 7.70 18.93
N ARG A 172 8.46 8.67 18.08
CA ARG A 172 9.57 8.50 17.13
C ARG A 172 10.93 8.39 17.82
N GLU A 173 11.13 9.10 18.93
CA GLU A 173 12.41 9.12 19.64
C GLU A 173 12.71 7.75 20.25
N ASN A 174 11.74 7.19 20.98
CA ASN A 174 11.92 5.86 21.56
C ASN A 174 11.98 4.78 20.48
N ALA A 175 11.20 4.89 19.40
CA ALA A 175 11.28 3.96 18.28
C ALA A 175 12.70 3.87 17.71
N GLU A 176 13.28 5.02 17.37
CA GLU A 176 14.63 5.08 16.81
C GLU A 176 15.70 4.57 17.78
N ARG A 177 15.61 4.96 19.06
CA ARG A 177 16.55 4.50 20.10
C ARG A 177 16.59 2.98 20.20
N HIS A 178 15.42 2.32 20.20
CA HIS A 178 15.35 0.87 20.32
C HIS A 178 15.78 0.15 19.04
N TYR A 179 15.50 0.68 17.85
CA TYR A 179 16.06 0.13 16.61
C TYR A 179 17.58 0.25 16.54
N ARG A 180 18.15 1.41 16.89
CA ARG A 180 19.61 1.57 16.97
C ARG A 180 20.21 0.58 17.96
N LYS A 181 19.58 0.40 19.14
CA LYS A 181 20.08 -0.56 20.13
C LYS A 181 20.05 -2.01 19.63
N ALA A 182 19.01 -2.41 18.89
CA ALA A 182 18.98 -3.73 18.27
C ALA A 182 20.14 -3.92 17.28
N LEU A 183 20.44 -2.91 16.45
CA LEU A 183 21.52 -2.94 15.47
C LEU A 183 22.92 -2.80 16.10
N GLU A 184 23.05 -2.19 17.28
CA GLU A 184 24.29 -2.23 18.07
C GLU A 184 24.60 -3.65 18.58
N LEU A 185 23.56 -4.39 18.99
CA LEU A 185 23.69 -5.76 19.50
C LEU A 185 23.96 -6.75 18.36
N GLU A 186 23.20 -6.64 17.26
CA GLU A 186 23.32 -7.49 16.08
C GLU A 186 23.23 -6.63 14.80
N PRO A 187 24.37 -6.19 14.23
CA PRO A 187 24.40 -5.28 13.07
C PRO A 187 23.71 -5.79 11.80
N HIS A 188 23.68 -7.11 11.62
CA HIS A 188 23.09 -7.77 10.45
C HIS A 188 21.70 -8.34 10.73
N PHE A 189 21.04 -7.94 11.83
CA PHE A 189 19.72 -8.46 12.18
C PHE A 189 18.64 -7.88 11.26
N VAL A 190 18.28 -8.66 10.24
CA VAL A 190 17.38 -8.27 9.15
C VAL A 190 16.05 -7.68 9.62
N PRO A 191 15.34 -8.22 10.63
CA PRO A 191 14.12 -7.59 11.14
C PRO A 191 14.35 -6.20 11.75
N ALA A 192 15.51 -5.90 12.34
CA ALA A 192 15.81 -4.55 12.80
C ALA A 192 16.15 -3.62 11.63
N LEU A 193 16.93 -4.10 10.66
CA LEU A 193 17.29 -3.34 9.45
C LEU A 193 16.05 -2.91 8.67
N THR A 194 15.13 -3.84 8.38
CA THR A 194 13.91 -3.54 7.61
C THR A 194 12.96 -2.61 8.37
N ASN A 195 12.79 -2.81 9.67
CA ASN A 195 11.95 -1.93 10.49
C ASN A 195 12.55 -0.52 10.64
N MET A 196 13.89 -0.40 10.78
CA MET A 196 14.56 0.89 10.77
C MET A 196 14.42 1.59 9.41
N ALA A 197 14.58 0.86 8.31
CA ALA A 197 14.38 1.39 6.97
C ALA A 197 12.95 1.93 6.77
N ALA A 198 11.93 1.14 7.15
CA ALA A 198 10.52 1.55 7.10
C ALA A 198 10.23 2.77 8.02
N PHE A 199 10.87 2.85 9.19
CA PHE A 199 10.75 3.99 10.10
C PHE A 199 11.30 5.29 9.50
N GLN A 200 12.44 5.22 8.80
CA GLN A 200 13.02 6.37 8.09
C GLN A 200 12.18 6.77 6.87
N GLU A 201 11.66 5.78 6.13
CA GLU A 201 10.72 6.00 5.02
C GLU A 201 9.45 6.73 5.48
N ALA A 202 8.83 6.29 6.58
CA ALA A 202 7.67 6.95 7.16
C ALA A 202 7.98 8.40 7.60
N GLY A 203 9.26 8.70 7.88
CA GLY A 203 9.77 10.05 8.12
C GLY A 203 10.07 10.86 6.85
N SER A 204 9.70 10.37 5.66
CA SER A 204 10.01 10.95 4.35
C SER A 204 11.52 11.11 4.09
N GLN A 205 12.34 10.19 4.62
CA GLN A 205 13.81 10.19 4.49
C GLN A 205 14.31 8.92 3.77
N PRO A 206 13.99 8.76 2.46
CA PRO A 206 14.40 7.58 1.69
C PRO A 206 15.92 7.38 1.61
N GLU A 207 16.71 8.46 1.68
CA GLU A 207 18.17 8.45 1.71
C GLU A 207 18.74 7.76 2.96
N LEU A 208 18.04 7.87 4.09
CA LEU A 208 18.42 7.17 5.33
C LEU A 208 17.92 5.73 5.35
N ALA A 209 16.83 5.43 4.63
CA ALA A 209 16.27 4.08 4.55
C ALA A 209 17.08 3.15 3.64
N LEU A 210 17.59 3.66 2.51
CA LEU A 210 18.24 2.88 1.47
C LEU A 210 19.41 2.01 1.99
N PRO A 211 20.36 2.51 2.80
CA PRO A 211 21.48 1.71 3.29
C PRO A 211 21.04 0.50 4.13
N TYR A 212 19.98 0.64 4.92
CA TYR A 212 19.45 -0.46 5.73
C TYR A 212 18.77 -1.53 4.86
N TYR A 213 18.03 -1.14 3.82
CA TYR A 213 17.48 -2.10 2.86
C TYR A 213 18.58 -2.80 2.06
N GLN A 214 19.65 -2.10 1.68
CA GLN A 214 20.80 -2.69 0.99
C GLN A 214 21.54 -3.69 1.88
N GLU A 215 21.75 -3.38 3.16
CA GLU A 215 22.32 -4.34 4.12
C GLU A 215 21.40 -5.55 4.30
N ALA A 216 20.09 -5.35 4.48
CA ALA A 216 19.14 -6.45 4.59
C ALA A 216 19.16 -7.35 3.34
N LEU A 217 19.20 -6.76 2.14
CA LEU A 217 19.29 -7.51 0.88
C LEU A 217 20.61 -8.27 0.75
N ARG A 218 21.73 -7.76 1.29
CA ARG A 218 23.00 -8.51 1.30
C ARG A 218 22.92 -9.79 2.15
N GLN A 219 22.15 -9.77 3.23
CA GLN A 219 21.93 -10.95 4.08
C GLN A 219 20.96 -11.95 3.45
N HIS A 220 20.00 -11.46 2.65
CA HIS A 220 18.98 -12.26 1.96
C HIS A 220 18.85 -11.87 0.48
N PRO A 221 19.85 -12.19 -0.36
CA PRO A 221 19.88 -11.79 -1.78
C PRO A 221 18.75 -12.41 -2.61
N GLU A 222 18.10 -13.46 -2.09
CA GLU A 222 16.94 -14.11 -2.68
C GLU A 222 15.62 -13.33 -2.50
N SER A 223 15.54 -12.42 -1.52
CA SER A 223 14.26 -11.77 -1.19
C SER A 223 13.83 -10.75 -2.24
N ILE A 224 12.74 -11.05 -2.93
CA ILE A 224 12.06 -10.19 -3.91
C ILE A 224 11.56 -8.92 -3.22
N ARG A 225 11.03 -9.02 -2.01
CA ARG A 225 10.53 -7.85 -1.27
C ARG A 225 11.65 -6.87 -0.95
N LEU A 226 12.81 -7.35 -0.50
CA LEU A 226 13.96 -6.49 -0.23
C LEU A 226 14.52 -5.87 -1.51
N MET A 227 14.58 -6.65 -2.58
CA MET A 227 14.96 -6.18 -3.92
C MET A 227 14.05 -5.03 -4.39
N ALA A 228 12.73 -5.21 -4.34
CA ALA A 228 11.74 -4.18 -4.66
C ALA A 228 11.87 -2.93 -3.79
N ASN A 229 12.15 -3.08 -2.49
CA ASN A 229 12.35 -1.94 -1.59
C ASN A 229 13.59 -1.13 -1.98
N VAL A 230 14.72 -1.78 -2.30
CA VAL A 230 15.94 -1.10 -2.78
C VAL A 230 15.67 -0.35 -4.08
N ILE A 231 15.06 -1.00 -5.09
CA ILE A 231 14.73 -0.39 -6.38
C ILE A 231 13.82 0.82 -6.18
N SER A 232 12.76 0.67 -5.39
CA SER A 232 11.81 1.75 -5.09
C SER A 232 12.49 2.95 -4.42
N ARG A 233 13.36 2.73 -3.43
CA ARG A 233 14.09 3.82 -2.76
C ARG A 233 15.03 4.55 -3.71
N ARG A 234 15.76 3.80 -4.55
CA ARG A 234 16.63 4.40 -5.57
C ARG A 234 15.83 5.25 -6.56
N ARG A 235 14.64 4.80 -6.98
CA ARG A 235 13.75 5.59 -7.84
C ARG A 235 13.28 6.88 -7.17
N GLN A 236 12.91 6.85 -5.89
CA GLN A 236 12.52 8.06 -5.13
C GLN A 236 13.67 9.06 -4.95
N LEU A 237 14.92 8.58 -5.02
CA LEU A 237 16.13 9.38 -4.92
C LEU A 237 16.70 9.77 -6.29
N ALA A 238 16.07 9.37 -7.40
CA ALA A 238 16.67 9.43 -8.73
C ALA A 238 18.11 8.88 -8.77
N ASP A 239 18.41 7.86 -7.98
CA ASP A 239 19.72 7.24 -7.90
C ASP A 239 19.88 6.14 -8.96
N TRP A 240 20.38 6.54 -10.12
CA TRP A 240 20.64 5.65 -11.25
C TRP A 240 22.11 5.24 -11.36
N SER A 241 22.92 5.55 -10.34
CA SER A 241 24.38 5.38 -10.39
C SER A 241 24.83 3.92 -10.28
N ASP A 242 24.13 3.11 -9.48
CA ASP A 242 24.47 1.71 -9.26
C ASP A 242 23.83 0.81 -10.34
N GLN A 243 24.58 0.57 -11.42
CA GLN A 243 24.15 -0.30 -12.52
C GLN A 243 24.29 -1.79 -12.20
N ASN A 244 25.01 -2.15 -11.14
CA ASN A 244 25.29 -3.53 -10.75
C ASN A 244 24.34 -4.06 -9.66
N GLY A 245 23.61 -3.17 -8.99
CA GLY A 245 22.56 -3.53 -8.05
C GLY A 245 21.29 -4.05 -8.73
N PRO A 246 20.29 -4.43 -7.93
CA PRO A 246 19.06 -5.02 -8.43
C PRO A 246 18.30 -4.07 -9.36
N GLN A 247 17.75 -4.62 -10.44
CA GLN A 247 16.99 -3.91 -11.46
C GLN A 247 15.53 -4.36 -11.50
N PRO A 248 14.59 -3.52 -12.00
CA PRO A 248 13.20 -3.93 -12.18
C PRO A 248 13.04 -5.20 -13.04
N THR A 249 13.94 -5.43 -14.01
CA THR A 249 13.95 -6.64 -14.84
C THR A 249 14.15 -7.91 -14.02
N ASP A 250 14.93 -7.85 -12.94
CA ASP A 250 15.19 -9.00 -12.07
C ASP A 250 13.90 -9.44 -11.37
N LEU A 251 13.08 -8.48 -10.92
CA LEU A 251 11.77 -8.75 -10.31
C LEU A 251 10.79 -9.38 -11.32
N VAL A 252 10.73 -8.87 -12.54
CA VAL A 252 9.87 -9.43 -13.60
C VAL A 252 10.26 -10.87 -13.92
N GLN A 253 11.56 -11.18 -13.97
CA GLN A 253 12.06 -12.53 -14.21
C GLN A 253 11.70 -13.48 -13.06
N ARG A 254 11.88 -13.05 -11.81
CA ARG A 254 11.51 -13.82 -10.60
C ARG A 254 10.02 -14.15 -10.56
N MET A 255 9.17 -13.14 -10.79
CA MET A 255 7.73 -13.35 -10.86
C MET A 255 7.35 -14.32 -11.99
N SER A 256 7.95 -14.17 -13.17
CA SER A 256 7.73 -15.06 -14.30
C SER A 256 8.21 -16.50 -14.04
N ALA A 257 9.19 -16.68 -13.15
CA ALA A 257 9.71 -17.98 -12.74
C ALA A 257 8.82 -18.68 -11.70
N GLY A 258 7.76 -18.03 -11.21
CA GLY A 258 6.80 -18.62 -10.28
C GLY A 258 7.10 -18.38 -8.80
N ASP A 259 8.01 -17.46 -8.46
CA ASP A 259 8.21 -17.02 -7.07
C ASP A 259 6.92 -16.32 -6.55
N ASP A 260 6.52 -16.66 -5.32
CA ASP A 260 5.28 -16.20 -4.68
C ASP A 260 5.48 -15.09 -3.64
N GLU A 261 6.72 -14.63 -3.42
CA GLU A 261 7.01 -13.54 -2.50
C GLU A 261 6.46 -12.21 -3.02
N ALA A 262 5.50 -11.65 -2.28
CA ALA A 262 4.83 -10.40 -2.64
C ALA A 262 5.61 -9.13 -2.24
N PHE A 263 5.42 -8.06 -3.01
CA PHE A 263 5.95 -6.72 -2.74
C PHE A 263 4.91 -5.63 -3.06
N GLY A 264 5.12 -4.42 -2.52
CA GLY A 264 4.17 -3.30 -2.61
C GLY A 264 3.86 -2.87 -4.06
N PRO A 265 2.59 -2.89 -4.50
CA PRO A 265 2.28 -2.68 -5.92
C PRO A 265 2.50 -1.28 -6.49
N LEU A 266 2.33 -0.22 -5.69
CA LEU A 266 2.28 1.17 -6.18
C LEU A 266 3.47 1.59 -7.06
N HIS A 267 4.70 1.35 -6.61
CA HIS A 267 5.88 1.88 -7.30
C HIS A 267 6.14 1.18 -8.63
N MET A 268 5.70 -0.07 -8.81
CA MET A 268 5.91 -0.80 -10.06
C MET A 268 5.12 -0.21 -11.23
N LEU A 269 4.04 0.53 -10.95
CA LEU A 269 3.27 1.24 -11.97
C LEU A 269 4.15 2.25 -12.75
N ALA A 270 5.24 2.72 -12.14
CA ALA A 270 6.21 3.62 -12.78
C ALA A 270 7.36 2.92 -13.51
N TRP A 271 7.38 1.59 -13.58
CA TRP A 271 8.50 0.84 -14.14
C TRP A 271 8.15 0.36 -15.57
N PRO A 272 8.86 0.83 -16.61
CA PRO A 272 8.62 0.42 -18.01
C PRO A 272 8.66 -1.08 -18.24
N GLU A 273 9.37 -1.82 -17.39
CA GLU A 273 9.56 -3.26 -17.47
C GLU A 273 8.29 -4.04 -17.10
N PHE A 274 7.31 -3.42 -16.44
CA PHE A 274 6.08 -4.06 -15.98
C PHE A 274 4.92 -3.83 -16.97
N SER A 275 4.51 -4.91 -17.65
CA SER A 275 3.30 -4.96 -18.46
C SER A 275 2.03 -4.89 -17.61
N ALA A 276 0.87 -4.60 -18.22
CA ALA A 276 -0.42 -4.61 -17.52
C ALA A 276 -0.71 -5.99 -16.86
N THR A 277 -0.42 -7.09 -17.56
CA THR A 277 -0.51 -8.45 -17.03
C THR A 277 0.39 -8.66 -15.80
N SER A 278 1.64 -8.19 -15.85
CA SER A 278 2.58 -8.29 -14.72
C SER A 278 2.13 -7.44 -13.53
N GLN A 279 1.56 -6.26 -13.77
CA GLN A 279 1.00 -5.41 -12.73
C GLN A 279 -0.20 -6.08 -12.04
N ARG A 280 -1.11 -6.68 -12.82
CA ARG A 280 -2.24 -7.46 -12.30
C ARG A 280 -1.75 -8.63 -11.44
N GLU A 281 -0.75 -9.36 -11.93
CA GLU A 281 -0.21 -10.52 -11.22
C GLU A 281 0.43 -10.14 -9.89
N ALA A 282 1.22 -9.06 -9.86
CA ALA A 282 1.79 -8.58 -8.61
C ALA A 282 0.71 -8.15 -7.61
N GLY A 283 -0.36 -7.48 -8.09
CA GLY A 283 -1.53 -7.15 -7.27
C GLY A 283 -2.17 -8.41 -6.67
N ARG A 284 -2.31 -9.47 -7.47
CA ARG A 284 -2.86 -10.77 -7.03
C ARG A 284 -2.01 -11.41 -5.94
N LEU A 285 -0.69 -11.51 -6.15
CA LEU A 285 0.25 -12.06 -5.16
C LEU A 285 0.22 -11.24 -3.87
N PHE A 286 0.20 -9.91 -3.99
CA PHE A 286 0.12 -9.03 -2.84
C PHE A 286 -1.17 -9.22 -2.04
N ALA A 287 -2.33 -9.23 -2.71
CA ALA A 287 -3.61 -9.50 -2.07
C ALA A 287 -3.61 -10.83 -1.31
N ARG A 288 -3.19 -11.92 -1.98
CA ARG A 288 -3.24 -13.26 -1.39
C ARG A 288 -2.26 -13.43 -0.24
N SER A 289 -1.10 -12.78 -0.30
CA SER A 289 -0.12 -12.79 0.78
C SER A 289 -0.59 -11.99 2.00
N HIS A 290 -1.15 -10.79 1.80
CA HIS A 290 -1.46 -9.86 2.90
C HIS A 290 -2.88 -10.02 3.46
N LEU A 291 -3.82 -10.57 2.67
CA LEU A 291 -5.24 -10.67 2.98
C LEU A 291 -5.73 -12.13 3.01
N ALA A 292 -4.81 -13.09 3.13
CA ALA A 292 -5.11 -14.53 3.10
C ALA A 292 -6.27 -14.91 4.03
N ARG A 293 -6.30 -14.32 5.23
CA ARG A 293 -7.32 -14.55 6.24
C ARG A 293 -8.68 -14.04 5.80
N GLU A 294 -8.77 -12.78 5.41
CA GLU A 294 -10.02 -12.12 5.01
C GLU A 294 -10.62 -12.77 3.77
N LEU A 295 -9.75 -13.18 2.84
CA LEU A 295 -10.09 -13.91 1.61
C LEU A 295 -10.51 -15.38 1.88
N ALA A 296 -10.14 -15.96 3.01
CA ALA A 296 -10.53 -17.33 3.37
C ALA A 296 -11.93 -17.41 4.00
N GLU A 297 -12.36 -16.40 4.77
CA GLU A 297 -13.70 -16.42 5.36
C GLU A 297 -14.79 -16.09 4.30
N PRO A 298 -16.07 -16.49 4.48
CA PRO A 298 -17.12 -16.24 3.50
C PRO A 298 -17.40 -14.73 3.32
N PRO A 299 -17.93 -14.30 2.14
CA PRO A 299 -18.32 -12.91 1.92
C PRO A 299 -19.50 -12.53 2.83
N LEU A 300 -19.51 -11.30 3.33
CA LEU A 300 -20.59 -10.76 4.18
C LEU A 300 -21.87 -10.51 3.37
N VAL A 301 -21.73 -10.07 2.12
CA VAL A 301 -22.82 -9.84 1.17
C VAL A 301 -22.51 -10.56 -0.14
N SER A 302 -23.45 -11.38 -0.62
CA SER A 302 -23.29 -12.20 -1.82
C SER A 302 -24.27 -11.88 -2.94
N ALA A 303 -25.36 -11.15 -2.66
CA ALA A 303 -26.41 -10.83 -3.62
C ALA A 303 -26.82 -9.36 -3.55
N VAL A 304 -27.25 -8.82 -4.68
CA VAL A 304 -27.88 -7.49 -4.75
C VAL A 304 -29.28 -7.59 -4.15
N SER A 305 -29.56 -6.79 -3.14
CA SER A 305 -30.92 -6.64 -2.62
C SER A 305 -31.69 -5.67 -3.53
N PRO A 306 -32.94 -5.97 -3.90
CA PRO A 306 -33.77 -5.02 -4.64
C PRO A 306 -33.91 -3.71 -3.85
N TYR A 307 -33.57 -2.59 -4.48
CA TYR A 307 -33.81 -1.25 -3.96
C TYR A 307 -35.29 -0.90 -4.18
N ALA A 308 -36.18 -1.50 -3.36
CA ALA A 308 -37.64 -1.44 -3.47
C ALA A 308 -38.23 -0.02 -3.23
N GLY A 309 -37.96 0.92 -4.14
CA GLY A 309 -38.40 2.31 -4.05
C GLY A 309 -37.65 3.15 -3.01
N ARG A 310 -36.56 2.63 -2.42
CA ARG A 310 -35.66 3.39 -1.53
C ARG A 310 -34.48 3.98 -2.31
N ARG A 311 -33.84 4.99 -1.72
CA ARG A 311 -32.57 5.55 -2.23
C ARG A 311 -31.50 4.46 -2.30
N ILE A 312 -30.63 4.56 -3.31
CA ILE A 312 -29.41 3.75 -3.41
C ILE A 312 -28.42 4.26 -2.36
N ARG A 313 -27.93 3.35 -1.51
CA ARG A 313 -26.92 3.68 -0.51
C ARG A 313 -25.53 3.54 -1.10
N LEU A 314 -24.84 4.66 -1.23
CA LEU A 314 -23.51 4.75 -1.83
C LEU A 314 -22.47 4.98 -0.74
N GLY A 315 -21.48 4.11 -0.66
CA GLY A 315 -20.35 4.24 0.26
C GLY A 315 -19.07 4.62 -0.49
N TYR A 316 -18.38 5.65 -0.04
CA TYR A 316 -16.99 5.94 -0.46
C TYR A 316 -16.04 5.61 0.68
N LEU A 317 -15.02 4.82 0.39
CA LEU A 317 -14.09 4.27 1.37
C LEU A 317 -12.68 4.79 1.06
N SER A 318 -12.04 5.50 2.01
CA SER A 318 -10.73 6.13 1.74
C SER A 318 -9.84 6.37 2.96
N ALA A 319 -8.53 6.23 2.76
CA ALA A 319 -7.50 6.79 3.64
C ALA A 319 -7.39 8.32 3.55
N ASP A 320 -7.87 8.92 2.47
CA ASP A 320 -7.39 10.23 2.01
C ASP A 320 -8.40 11.36 2.17
N PHE A 321 -9.44 11.17 3.00
CA PHE A 321 -10.38 12.21 3.43
C PHE A 321 -9.72 13.25 4.36
N ARG A 322 -8.84 14.03 3.73
CA ARG A 322 -7.96 15.10 4.24
C ARG A 322 -7.46 15.91 3.03
N ASN A 323 -6.58 16.88 3.25
CA ASN A 323 -5.92 17.63 2.20
C ASN A 323 -5.01 16.73 1.34
N HIS A 324 -5.61 16.10 0.33
CA HIS A 324 -5.00 15.09 -0.53
C HIS A 324 -5.60 15.18 -1.94
N PRO A 325 -4.86 14.86 -3.02
CA PRO A 325 -5.34 14.90 -4.40
C PRO A 325 -6.70 14.22 -4.62
N VAL A 326 -6.91 13.02 -4.05
CA VAL A 326 -8.21 12.31 -4.15
C VAL A 326 -9.36 13.20 -3.68
N THR A 327 -9.23 13.82 -2.51
CA THR A 327 -10.27 14.69 -1.95
C THR A 327 -10.49 15.95 -2.79
N HIS A 328 -9.41 16.53 -3.35
CA HIS A 328 -9.54 17.67 -4.25
C HIS A 328 -10.40 17.32 -5.47
N LEU A 329 -10.25 16.12 -6.03
CA LEU A 329 -10.97 15.71 -7.23
C LEU A 329 -12.45 15.36 -6.98
N ILE A 330 -12.78 14.75 -5.83
CA ILE A 330 -14.11 14.16 -5.61
C ILE A 330 -15.06 14.98 -4.74
N THR A 331 -14.58 15.96 -3.97
CA THR A 331 -15.43 16.65 -2.97
C THR A 331 -16.67 17.27 -3.62
N ASP A 332 -16.49 17.94 -4.76
CA ASP A 332 -17.61 18.55 -5.48
C ASP A 332 -18.53 17.48 -6.08
N VAL A 333 -17.99 16.37 -6.60
CA VAL A 333 -18.80 15.25 -7.13
C VAL A 333 -19.71 14.70 -6.02
N ILE A 334 -19.16 14.45 -4.83
CA ILE A 334 -19.91 13.95 -3.68
C ILE A 334 -21.02 14.94 -3.29
N ALA A 335 -20.74 16.24 -3.33
CA ALA A 335 -21.72 17.28 -3.02
C ALA A 335 -22.89 17.33 -4.03
N HIS A 336 -22.64 16.99 -5.29
CA HIS A 336 -23.64 17.02 -6.38
C HIS A 336 -24.39 15.70 -6.57
N HIS A 337 -24.24 14.71 -5.68
CA HIS A 337 -25.11 13.53 -5.73
C HIS A 337 -26.59 13.89 -5.50
N ASP A 338 -27.47 13.31 -6.31
CA ASP A 338 -28.92 13.47 -6.21
C ASP A 338 -29.45 12.82 -4.92
N ARG A 339 -29.74 13.66 -3.93
CA ARG A 339 -30.18 13.25 -2.58
C ARG A 339 -31.57 12.62 -2.56
N GLU A 340 -32.37 12.81 -3.60
CA GLU A 340 -33.68 12.16 -3.71
C GLU A 340 -33.53 10.68 -4.06
N ASN A 341 -32.43 10.32 -4.74
CA ASN A 341 -32.20 8.99 -5.29
C ASN A 341 -31.02 8.26 -4.65
N PHE A 342 -30.09 8.97 -4.04
CA PHE A 342 -28.90 8.45 -3.40
C PHE A 342 -28.78 8.92 -1.94
N GLU A 343 -28.31 8.01 -1.08
CA GLU A 343 -27.91 8.28 0.29
C GLU A 343 -26.40 8.03 0.40
N VAL A 344 -25.62 9.08 0.69
CA VAL A 344 -24.15 9.03 0.55
C VAL A 344 -23.45 8.92 1.90
N PHE A 345 -22.58 7.92 2.01
CA PHE A 345 -21.76 7.60 3.18
C PHE A 345 -20.27 7.72 2.85
N LEU A 346 -19.50 8.36 3.73
CA LEU A 346 -18.04 8.44 3.66
C LEU A 346 -17.42 7.66 4.81
N TYR A 347 -16.64 6.64 4.52
CA TYR A 347 -15.90 5.82 5.49
C TYR A 347 -14.42 6.21 5.49
N ALA A 348 -14.00 6.98 6.50
CA ALA A 348 -12.64 7.46 6.67
C ALA A 348 -11.81 6.50 7.52
N TYR A 349 -10.61 6.10 7.06
CA TYR A 349 -9.71 5.26 7.88
C TYR A 349 -8.24 5.69 7.92
N GLY A 350 -7.87 6.76 7.20
CA GLY A 350 -6.50 7.26 7.24
C GLY A 350 -6.25 8.24 8.38
N PRO A 351 -5.12 8.98 8.34
CA PRO A 351 -4.77 9.94 9.38
C PRO A 351 -5.88 10.97 9.63
N VAL A 352 -6.28 11.12 10.90
CA VAL A 352 -7.28 12.11 11.32
C VAL A 352 -6.63 13.49 11.40
N VAL A 353 -6.88 14.31 10.40
CA VAL A 353 -6.42 15.71 10.32
C VAL A 353 -7.63 16.60 10.06
N GLU A 354 -7.87 17.57 10.95
CA GLU A 354 -8.98 18.51 10.83
C GLU A 354 -8.61 19.70 9.93
N ASP A 355 -8.55 19.44 8.63
CA ASP A 355 -8.31 20.45 7.60
C ASP A 355 -9.59 20.86 6.85
N ALA A 356 -9.47 21.89 6.00
CA ALA A 356 -10.58 22.44 5.24
C ALA A 356 -11.24 21.41 4.31
N GLN A 357 -10.46 20.46 3.78
CA GLN A 357 -10.95 19.46 2.83
C GLN A 357 -11.75 18.37 3.55
N ARG A 358 -11.29 17.88 4.70
CA ARG A 358 -12.07 16.97 5.54
C ARG A 358 -13.37 17.61 6.03
N LYS A 359 -13.34 18.90 6.38
CA LYS A 359 -14.54 19.66 6.74
C LYS A 359 -15.53 19.76 5.56
N ALA A 360 -15.04 20.05 4.36
CA ALA A 360 -15.87 20.13 3.16
C ALA A 360 -16.53 18.77 2.85
N LEU A 361 -15.80 17.65 2.96
CA LEU A 361 -16.37 16.31 2.79
C LEU A 361 -17.50 15.99 3.78
N ARG A 362 -17.37 16.39 5.05
CA ARG A 362 -18.45 16.22 6.05
C ARG A 362 -19.72 17.00 5.71
N GLN A 363 -19.58 18.13 5.01
CA GLN A 363 -20.71 18.93 4.54
C GLN A 363 -21.27 18.38 3.23
N ALA A 364 -20.42 17.77 2.41
CA ALA A 364 -20.76 17.22 1.11
C ALA A 364 -21.51 15.89 1.19
N ALA A 365 -21.53 15.17 2.32
CA ALA A 365 -22.21 13.88 2.46
C ALA A 365 -23.17 13.85 3.65
N GLU A 366 -24.17 12.96 3.60
CA GLU A 366 -25.13 12.78 4.69
C GLU A 366 -24.47 12.11 5.90
N HIS A 367 -23.54 11.18 5.65
CA HIS A 367 -22.88 10.42 6.71
C HIS A 367 -21.37 10.46 6.53
N PHE A 368 -20.65 10.83 7.59
CA PHE A 368 -19.19 10.74 7.67
C PHE A 368 -18.81 9.87 8.87
N ILE A 369 -18.27 8.69 8.60
CA ILE A 369 -18.03 7.62 9.58
C ILE A 369 -16.53 7.38 9.65
N ASP A 370 -15.94 7.62 10.82
CA ASP A 370 -14.54 7.30 11.07
C ASP A 370 -14.40 5.85 11.54
N VAL A 371 -13.71 5.02 10.75
CA VAL A 371 -13.44 3.61 11.05
C VAL A 371 -11.95 3.35 11.30
N SER A 372 -11.14 4.41 11.50
CA SER A 372 -9.68 4.29 11.70
C SER A 372 -9.29 3.53 12.98
N SER A 373 -10.17 3.47 13.97
CA SER A 373 -9.92 2.84 15.28
C SER A 373 -10.40 1.39 15.39
N ILE A 374 -11.17 0.90 14.42
CA ILE A 374 -11.75 -0.46 14.43
C ILE A 374 -11.06 -1.35 13.40
N SER A 375 -11.16 -2.67 13.55
CA SER A 375 -10.53 -3.65 12.65
C SER A 375 -11.15 -3.63 11.24
N ASP A 376 -10.45 -4.21 10.24
CA ASP A 376 -10.99 -4.34 8.88
C ASP A 376 -12.30 -5.15 8.87
N SER A 377 -12.38 -6.19 9.69
CA SER A 377 -13.58 -6.99 9.85
C SER A 377 -14.72 -6.17 10.45
N ASP A 378 -14.48 -5.42 11.53
CA ASP A 378 -15.51 -4.60 12.17
C ASP A 378 -15.98 -3.46 11.25
N ALA A 379 -15.07 -2.84 10.51
CA ALA A 379 -15.40 -1.84 9.49
C ALA A 379 -16.26 -2.44 8.37
N ALA A 380 -15.94 -3.65 7.90
CA ALA A 380 -16.76 -4.36 6.92
C ALA A 380 -18.15 -4.71 7.47
N HIS A 381 -18.26 -5.15 8.73
CA HIS A 381 -19.55 -5.39 9.39
C HIS A 381 -20.36 -4.10 9.50
N ARG A 382 -19.73 -2.98 9.87
CA ARG A 382 -20.37 -1.67 9.91
C ARG A 382 -20.93 -1.26 8.54
N ILE A 383 -20.14 -1.36 7.48
CA ILE A 383 -20.57 -1.04 6.11
C ILE A 383 -21.74 -1.93 5.67
N ARG A 384 -21.70 -3.22 6.00
CA ARG A 384 -22.82 -4.15 5.76
C ARG A 384 -24.08 -3.72 6.51
N ASP A 385 -23.95 -3.38 7.79
CA ASP A 385 -25.08 -3.01 8.66
C ASP A 385 -25.72 -1.68 8.24
N ASP A 386 -24.91 -0.76 7.70
CA ASP A 386 -25.39 0.47 7.06
C ASP A 386 -26.11 0.17 5.72
N GLY A 387 -26.04 -1.07 5.20
CA GLY A 387 -26.80 -1.53 4.03
C GLY A 387 -26.36 -0.91 2.72
N ILE A 388 -25.05 -0.69 2.55
CA ILE A 388 -24.45 -0.09 1.35
C ILE A 388 -24.68 -0.99 0.12
N ASP A 389 -25.25 -0.40 -0.94
CA ASP A 389 -25.53 -1.10 -2.20
C ASP A 389 -24.28 -1.11 -3.11
N VAL A 390 -23.64 0.06 -3.22
CA VAL A 390 -22.41 0.28 -3.99
C VAL A 390 -21.35 0.84 -3.06
N LEU A 391 -20.23 0.13 -2.92
CA LEU A 391 -19.06 0.60 -2.20
C LEU A 391 -17.95 0.94 -3.19
N VAL A 392 -17.40 2.14 -3.09
CA VAL A 392 -16.31 2.63 -3.93
C VAL A 392 -15.05 2.76 -3.09
N ASP A 393 -14.06 1.92 -3.36
CA ASP A 393 -12.73 2.05 -2.78
C ASP A 393 -11.92 3.10 -3.55
N LEU A 394 -11.48 4.12 -2.84
CA LEU A 394 -10.75 5.28 -3.37
C LEU A 394 -9.26 5.22 -3.05
N THR A 395 -8.73 4.08 -2.61
CA THR A 395 -7.36 3.98 -2.08
C THR A 395 -6.53 2.94 -2.83
N GLY A 396 -7.05 1.72 -3.06
CA GLY A 396 -6.32 0.60 -3.65
C GLY A 396 -5.01 0.31 -2.95
N TYR A 397 -3.95 -0.07 -3.68
CA TYR A 397 -2.63 -0.37 -3.08
C TYR A 397 -1.76 0.86 -2.79
N THR A 398 -2.37 1.94 -2.31
CA THR A 398 -1.64 3.15 -1.89
C THR A 398 -1.38 3.16 -0.37
N THR A 399 -0.88 4.28 0.15
CA THR A 399 -0.48 4.37 1.56
C THR A 399 -1.70 4.27 2.48
N PHE A 400 -1.60 3.48 3.56
CA PHE A 400 -2.68 3.19 4.52
C PHE A 400 -3.83 2.33 3.98
N ALA A 401 -3.69 1.69 2.82
CA ALA A 401 -4.70 0.80 2.25
C ALA A 401 -5.26 -0.22 3.26
N ARG A 402 -6.59 -0.37 3.28
CA ARG A 402 -7.33 -1.34 4.12
C ARG A 402 -8.23 -2.23 3.28
N LEU A 403 -7.64 -2.90 2.29
CA LEU A 403 -8.35 -3.80 1.37
C LEU A 403 -8.86 -5.09 2.05
N GLY A 404 -8.49 -5.34 3.31
CA GLY A 404 -9.16 -6.36 4.11
C GLY A 404 -10.65 -6.07 4.28
N ILE A 405 -11.05 -4.79 4.31
CA ILE A 405 -12.47 -4.39 4.37
C ILE A 405 -13.22 -4.90 3.13
N THR A 406 -12.72 -4.62 1.93
CA THR A 406 -13.38 -5.03 0.67
C THR A 406 -13.25 -6.54 0.41
N ALA A 407 -12.18 -7.19 0.87
CA ALA A 407 -12.03 -8.64 0.83
C ALA A 407 -13.14 -9.39 1.59
N ARG A 408 -13.68 -8.80 2.67
CA ARG A 408 -14.87 -9.33 3.38
C ARG A 408 -16.18 -9.12 2.63
N ARG A 409 -16.18 -8.40 1.48
CA ARG A 409 -17.34 -8.16 0.61
C ARG A 409 -18.56 -7.57 1.37
N PRO A 410 -18.46 -6.36 1.95
CA PRO A 410 -19.52 -5.78 2.77
C PRO A 410 -20.64 -5.10 1.97
N ALA A 411 -20.52 -5.00 0.65
CA ALA A 411 -21.54 -4.49 -0.27
C ALA A 411 -21.71 -5.43 -1.46
N ALA A 412 -22.87 -5.36 -2.12
CA ALA A 412 -23.19 -6.25 -3.24
C ALA A 412 -22.39 -5.93 -4.51
N VAL A 413 -22.10 -4.64 -4.72
CA VAL A 413 -21.23 -4.11 -5.78
C VAL A 413 -20.09 -3.35 -5.12
N ILE A 414 -18.86 -3.69 -5.48
CA ILE A 414 -17.65 -2.97 -5.06
C ILE A 414 -16.89 -2.49 -6.29
N ALA A 415 -16.55 -1.21 -6.34
CA ALA A 415 -15.76 -0.62 -7.40
C ALA A 415 -14.45 -0.04 -6.86
N SER A 416 -13.34 -0.27 -7.56
CA SER A 416 -12.07 0.44 -7.37
C SER A 416 -12.07 1.68 -8.25
N TRP A 417 -11.71 2.84 -7.71
CA TRP A 417 -11.68 4.08 -8.48
C TRP A 417 -10.63 5.07 -7.96
N LEU A 418 -9.96 5.74 -8.90
CA LEU A 418 -9.18 6.97 -8.72
C LEU A 418 -7.88 6.87 -7.90
N GLY A 419 -7.89 6.28 -6.70
CA GLY A 419 -6.73 6.28 -5.80
C GLY A 419 -5.56 5.44 -6.32
N TYR A 420 -5.87 4.25 -6.84
CA TYR A 420 -4.89 3.35 -7.44
C TYR A 420 -5.23 3.12 -8.91
N ILE A 421 -4.31 3.49 -9.80
CA ILE A 421 -4.52 3.48 -11.26
C ILE A 421 -3.97 2.18 -11.84
N GLY A 422 -4.59 1.07 -11.46
CA GLY A 422 -4.23 -0.27 -11.90
C GLY A 422 -5.20 -1.32 -11.37
N SER A 423 -5.06 -2.55 -11.87
CA SER A 423 -5.83 -3.70 -11.38
C SER A 423 -5.44 -4.07 -9.94
N LEU A 424 -6.43 -4.37 -9.10
CA LEU A 424 -6.20 -4.93 -7.76
C LEU A 424 -5.73 -6.39 -7.81
N GLY A 425 -5.86 -7.07 -8.96
CA GLY A 425 -5.34 -8.40 -9.22
C GLY A 425 -6.14 -9.57 -8.62
N GLU A 426 -6.82 -9.35 -7.49
CA GLU A 426 -7.69 -10.33 -6.84
C GLU A 426 -9.18 -9.94 -7.02
N PRO A 427 -9.96 -10.69 -7.83
CA PRO A 427 -11.36 -10.37 -8.14
C PRO A 427 -12.27 -10.20 -6.93
N ARG A 428 -11.90 -10.78 -5.78
CA ARG A 428 -12.67 -10.63 -4.55
C ARG A 428 -12.59 -9.21 -3.95
N LEU A 429 -11.60 -8.40 -4.32
CA LEU A 429 -11.41 -7.05 -3.77
C LEU A 429 -12.33 -6.00 -4.42
N ALA A 430 -12.67 -6.15 -5.70
CA ALA A 430 -13.61 -5.27 -6.40
C ALA A 430 -14.24 -6.01 -7.58
N ASP A 431 -15.53 -5.75 -7.83
CA ASP A 431 -16.22 -6.23 -9.02
C ASP A 431 -15.80 -5.43 -10.26
N TYR A 432 -15.68 -4.11 -10.09
CA TYR A 432 -15.43 -3.15 -11.15
C TYR A 432 -14.20 -2.28 -10.89
N VAL A 433 -13.57 -1.81 -11.97
CA VAL A 433 -12.65 -0.68 -11.97
C VAL A 433 -13.28 0.44 -12.78
N ILE A 434 -13.42 1.63 -12.19
CA ILE A 434 -14.01 2.79 -12.89
C ILE A 434 -12.90 3.46 -13.71
N GLY A 435 -13.12 3.48 -15.02
CA GLY A 435 -12.20 3.98 -16.03
C GLY A 435 -12.95 4.77 -17.12
N ASP A 436 -12.32 4.91 -18.28
CA ASP A 436 -12.93 5.46 -19.49
C ASP A 436 -12.33 4.79 -20.73
N ALA A 437 -12.92 5.03 -21.91
CA ALA A 437 -12.52 4.35 -23.15
C ALA A 437 -11.09 4.68 -23.62
N VAL A 438 -10.46 5.75 -23.12
CA VAL A 438 -9.07 6.12 -23.45
C VAL A 438 -8.11 5.54 -22.43
N ALA A 439 -8.37 5.73 -21.14
CA ALA A 439 -7.48 5.32 -20.07
C ALA A 439 -7.50 3.80 -19.84
N THR A 440 -8.68 3.19 -20.01
CA THR A 440 -8.92 1.75 -19.88
C THR A 440 -9.75 1.27 -21.09
N PRO A 441 -9.14 1.16 -22.27
CA PRO A 441 -9.88 0.80 -23.49
C PRO A 441 -10.57 -0.57 -23.32
N PRO A 442 -11.81 -0.75 -23.83
CA PRO A 442 -12.53 -2.02 -23.70
C PRO A 442 -11.75 -3.24 -24.18
N GLU A 443 -10.92 -3.10 -25.22
CA GLU A 443 -10.04 -4.14 -25.76
C GLU A 443 -8.98 -4.62 -24.77
N HIS A 444 -8.71 -3.84 -23.72
CA HIS A 444 -7.78 -4.17 -22.63
C HIS A 444 -8.48 -4.68 -21.38
N ALA A 445 -9.77 -5.05 -21.44
CA ALA A 445 -10.49 -5.59 -20.27
C ALA A 445 -9.79 -6.80 -19.64
N ASP A 446 -9.13 -7.64 -20.46
CA ASP A 446 -8.38 -8.82 -20.01
C ASP A 446 -7.10 -8.49 -19.22
N ASP A 447 -6.67 -7.22 -19.17
CA ASP A 447 -5.55 -6.78 -18.34
C ASP A 447 -5.96 -6.57 -16.86
N PHE A 448 -7.26 -6.60 -16.56
CA PHE A 448 -7.81 -6.34 -15.23
C PHE A 448 -8.33 -7.62 -14.57
N SER A 449 -8.46 -7.59 -13.24
CA SER A 449 -9.14 -8.66 -12.49
C SER A 449 -10.62 -8.33 -12.29
N GLU A 450 -10.92 -7.03 -12.34
CA GLU A 450 -12.19 -6.35 -12.29
C GLU A 450 -12.80 -6.22 -13.69
N SER A 451 -14.11 -6.01 -13.77
CA SER A 451 -14.77 -5.57 -14.99
C SER A 451 -14.59 -4.06 -15.18
N LEU A 452 -14.46 -3.61 -16.43
CA LEU A 452 -14.36 -2.18 -16.71
C LEU A 452 -15.73 -1.51 -16.56
N ALA A 453 -15.82 -0.47 -15.75
CA ALA A 453 -16.97 0.43 -15.68
C ALA A 453 -16.56 1.78 -16.27
N LEU A 454 -17.07 2.09 -17.46
CA LEU A 454 -16.56 3.19 -18.28
C LEU A 454 -17.42 4.44 -18.13
N MET A 455 -16.81 5.51 -17.63
CA MET A 455 -17.35 6.86 -17.73
C MET A 455 -17.42 7.30 -19.19
N PRO A 456 -18.44 8.08 -19.60
CA PRO A 456 -18.66 8.46 -21.00
C PRO A 456 -17.64 9.47 -21.53
N HIS A 457 -16.89 10.12 -20.62
CA HIS A 457 -15.94 11.17 -20.93
C HIS A 457 -14.57 10.81 -20.35
N CYS A 458 -14.27 11.23 -19.13
CA CYS A 458 -13.02 10.94 -18.43
C CYS A 458 -13.31 10.15 -17.15
N TYR A 459 -12.41 9.25 -16.77
CA TYR A 459 -12.48 8.51 -15.51
C TYR A 459 -12.19 9.42 -14.30
N GLN A 460 -11.41 10.49 -14.51
CA GLN A 460 -10.98 11.42 -13.48
C GLN A 460 -11.98 12.59 -13.39
N PRO A 461 -12.57 12.86 -12.21
CA PRO A 461 -13.33 14.07 -11.97
C PRO A 461 -12.38 15.23 -11.67
N ASN A 462 -12.83 16.46 -11.87
CA ASN A 462 -12.09 17.66 -11.43
C ASN A 462 -13.04 18.64 -10.74
N GLN A 463 -12.48 19.48 -9.87
CA GLN A 463 -13.22 20.60 -9.30
C GLN A 463 -13.77 21.50 -10.42
N ALA A 464 -14.81 22.28 -10.13
CA ALA A 464 -15.29 23.28 -11.07
C ALA A 464 -14.16 24.24 -11.50
N LEU A 465 -14.17 24.71 -12.75
CA LEU A 465 -13.29 25.81 -13.15
C LEU A 465 -13.67 27.05 -12.34
N ALA A 466 -12.67 27.63 -11.68
CA ALA A 466 -12.82 28.84 -10.88
C ALA A 466 -11.70 29.81 -11.27
N PRO A 467 -11.92 31.14 -11.18
CA PRO A 467 -10.88 32.12 -11.42
C PRO A 467 -9.66 31.83 -10.53
N ILE A 468 -8.51 31.68 -11.16
CA ILE A 468 -7.24 31.47 -10.47
C ILE A 468 -6.73 32.84 -10.03
N ALA A 469 -6.15 32.93 -8.83
CA ALA A 469 -5.48 34.13 -8.38
C ALA A 469 -4.35 34.51 -9.36
N ALA A 470 -4.03 35.80 -9.45
CA ALA A 470 -2.93 36.26 -10.29
C ALA A 470 -1.63 35.49 -9.95
N PRO A 471 -0.88 35.02 -10.96
CA PRO A 471 0.40 34.37 -10.71
C PRO A 471 1.37 35.36 -10.04
N PRO A 472 2.30 34.87 -9.20
CA PRO A 472 3.41 35.70 -8.73
C PRO A 472 4.36 36.03 -9.90
N ASP A 473 5.46 36.73 -9.67
CA ASP A 473 6.49 36.90 -10.71
C ASP A 473 7.43 35.67 -10.79
N ARG A 474 8.04 35.46 -11.95
CA ARG A 474 8.97 34.33 -12.18
C ARG A 474 10.17 34.34 -11.22
N GLN A 475 10.73 35.52 -10.92
CA GLN A 475 11.90 35.63 -10.05
C GLN A 475 11.62 35.15 -8.62
N SER A 476 10.42 35.40 -8.11
CA SER A 476 9.97 34.96 -6.78
C SER A 476 9.92 33.43 -6.62
N GLU A 477 9.79 32.69 -7.73
CA GLU A 477 9.83 31.22 -7.78
C GLU A 477 11.19 30.69 -8.29
N GLY A 478 12.20 31.56 -8.41
CA GLY A 478 13.55 31.20 -8.85
C GLY A 478 13.68 30.95 -10.36
N LEU A 479 12.71 31.43 -11.14
CA LEU A 479 12.68 31.27 -12.60
C LEU A 479 13.24 32.51 -13.31
N PRO A 480 13.95 32.35 -14.44
CA PRO A 480 14.37 33.45 -15.30
C PRO A 480 13.16 34.07 -16.03
N ASN A 481 13.21 35.40 -16.25
CA ASN A 481 12.14 36.12 -16.97
C ASN A 481 12.20 35.89 -18.48
N ASP A 482 13.38 35.62 -19.02
CA ASP A 482 13.73 35.62 -20.45
C ASP A 482 14.04 34.22 -21.01
N ALA A 483 13.66 33.16 -20.29
CA ALA A 483 13.81 31.78 -20.75
C ALA A 483 12.45 31.09 -20.91
N PHE A 484 12.42 30.07 -21.78
CA PHE A 484 11.29 29.17 -21.88
C PHE A 484 11.24 28.25 -20.65
N VAL A 485 10.07 28.13 -20.01
CA VAL A 485 9.91 27.33 -18.79
C VAL A 485 9.18 26.04 -19.10
N PHE A 486 9.91 24.94 -19.27
CA PHE A 486 9.29 23.62 -19.18
C PHE A 486 8.96 23.31 -17.72
N CYS A 487 7.87 22.60 -17.44
CA CYS A 487 7.58 22.16 -16.08
C CYS A 487 7.14 20.70 -15.98
N SER A 488 7.43 20.08 -14.82
CA SER A 488 6.82 18.80 -14.43
C SER A 488 6.72 18.72 -12.91
N PHE A 489 5.49 18.82 -12.39
CA PHE A 489 5.22 18.78 -10.95
C PHE A 489 4.92 17.35 -10.44
N ASN A 490 5.48 16.35 -11.10
CA ASN A 490 5.31 14.94 -10.76
C ASN A 490 6.29 14.48 -9.66
N GLN A 491 5.91 13.43 -8.93
CA GLN A 491 6.77 12.81 -7.91
C GLN A 491 8.01 12.17 -8.55
N CYS A 492 9.15 12.25 -7.84
CA CYS A 492 10.45 11.82 -8.36
C CYS A 492 10.49 10.35 -8.81
N PHE A 493 9.76 9.45 -8.15
CA PHE A 493 9.77 8.03 -8.54
C PHE A 493 9.17 7.75 -9.92
N LYS A 494 8.42 8.71 -10.51
CA LYS A 494 7.92 8.62 -11.88
C LYS A 494 9.02 8.91 -12.93
N LEU A 495 10.16 9.44 -12.49
CA LEU A 495 11.28 9.72 -13.38
C LEU A 495 12.10 8.46 -13.63
N THR A 496 12.40 8.22 -14.90
CA THR A 496 13.21 7.10 -15.35
C THR A 496 14.46 7.62 -16.08
N PRO A 497 15.55 6.83 -16.13
CA PRO A 497 16.74 7.21 -16.90
C PRO A 497 16.40 7.56 -18.36
N SER A 498 15.53 6.78 -18.99
CA SER A 498 15.10 6.98 -20.37
C SER A 498 14.29 8.25 -20.55
N LEU A 499 13.30 8.53 -19.69
CA LEU A 499 12.58 9.80 -19.72
C LEU A 499 13.51 10.99 -19.48
N TRP A 500 14.52 10.83 -18.64
CA TRP A 500 15.50 11.88 -18.39
C TRP A 500 16.42 12.14 -19.59
N ASP A 501 16.76 11.09 -20.36
CA ASP A 501 17.43 11.24 -21.64
C ASP A 501 16.60 12.12 -22.58
N ASP A 502 15.29 11.86 -22.68
CA ASP A 502 14.34 12.62 -23.52
C ASP A 502 14.29 14.09 -23.09
N TRP A 503 14.15 14.36 -21.80
CA TRP A 503 14.09 15.72 -21.28
C TRP A 503 15.40 16.47 -21.45
N CYS A 504 16.55 15.80 -21.30
CA CYS A 504 17.84 16.40 -21.58
C CYS A 504 18.01 16.71 -23.08
N GLN A 505 17.50 15.85 -23.97
CA GLN A 505 17.48 16.12 -25.40
C GLN A 505 16.63 17.36 -25.73
N ILE A 506 15.44 17.50 -25.14
CA ILE A 506 14.59 18.69 -25.29
C ILE A 506 15.33 19.95 -24.81
N LEU A 507 15.92 19.90 -23.61
CA LEU A 507 16.66 21.04 -23.06
C LEU A 507 17.87 21.42 -23.92
N ASN A 508 18.61 20.45 -24.47
CA ASN A 508 19.73 20.74 -25.36
C ASN A 508 19.28 21.37 -26.68
N ALA A 509 18.14 20.95 -27.22
CA ALA A 509 17.57 21.53 -28.44
C ALA A 509 17.00 22.95 -28.23
N VAL A 510 16.59 23.28 -27.01
CA VAL A 510 16.05 24.61 -26.64
C VAL A 510 16.99 25.27 -25.61
N PRO A 511 18.13 25.86 -26.03
CA PRO A 511 19.21 26.27 -25.12
C PRO A 511 18.79 27.35 -24.11
N HIS A 512 17.91 28.27 -24.49
CA HIS A 512 17.36 29.31 -23.62
C HIS A 512 16.09 28.84 -22.88
N SER A 513 16.20 27.71 -22.18
CA SER A 513 15.10 27.15 -21.39
C SER A 513 15.54 26.56 -20.06
N VAL A 514 14.59 26.44 -19.13
CA VAL A 514 14.77 25.75 -17.84
C VAL A 514 13.72 24.66 -17.67
N LEU A 515 14.01 23.68 -16.84
CA LEU A 515 13.06 22.66 -16.39
C LEU A 515 12.70 22.90 -14.93
N TRP A 516 11.44 23.22 -14.69
CA TRP A 516 10.88 23.49 -13.37
C TRP A 516 10.18 22.26 -12.80
N LEU A 517 10.73 21.72 -11.71
CA LEU A 517 10.33 20.44 -11.14
C LEU A 517 9.60 20.61 -9.81
N ALA A 518 8.76 19.63 -9.47
CA ALA A 518 8.13 19.55 -8.16
C ALA A 518 9.13 19.62 -6.99
N PRO A 519 8.67 19.96 -5.77
CA PRO A 519 9.48 19.87 -4.57
C PRO A 519 9.98 18.45 -4.34
N MET A 520 11.30 18.28 -4.24
CA MET A 520 11.97 16.99 -4.03
C MET A 520 12.94 17.06 -2.85
N ASN A 521 13.36 15.88 -2.35
CA ASN A 521 14.40 15.82 -1.33
C ASN A 521 15.77 16.23 -1.91
N ALA A 522 16.68 16.70 -1.06
CA ALA A 522 17.95 17.27 -1.49
C ALA A 522 18.85 16.25 -2.23
N ALA A 523 18.79 14.97 -1.86
CA ALA A 523 19.54 13.90 -2.52
C ALA A 523 19.05 13.70 -3.96
N ALA A 524 17.73 13.64 -4.18
CA ALA A 524 17.12 13.56 -5.50
C ALA A 524 17.48 14.77 -6.38
N CYS A 525 17.39 15.99 -5.83
CA CYS A 525 17.80 17.20 -6.56
C CYS A 525 19.26 17.14 -7.01
N SER A 526 20.15 16.66 -6.13
CA SER A 526 21.58 16.52 -6.41
C SER A 526 21.86 15.45 -7.46
N ASN A 527 21.15 14.31 -7.37
CA ASN A 527 21.25 13.23 -8.34
C ASN A 527 20.78 13.69 -9.73
N LEU A 528 19.60 14.29 -9.84
CA LEU A 528 19.07 14.78 -11.12
C LEU A 528 19.97 15.84 -11.77
N ARG A 529 20.58 16.74 -10.98
CA ARG A 529 21.58 17.70 -11.48
C ARG A 529 22.81 17.01 -12.08
N ARG A 530 23.33 15.98 -11.40
CA ARG A 530 24.45 15.18 -11.91
C ARG A 530 24.06 14.45 -13.20
N GLU A 531 22.89 13.83 -13.24
CA GLU A 531 22.37 13.11 -14.41
C GLU A 531 22.16 14.05 -15.61
N ALA A 532 21.69 15.28 -15.38
CA ALA A 532 21.58 16.32 -16.41
C ALA A 532 22.95 16.77 -16.93
N GLN A 533 23.91 17.01 -16.03
CA GLN A 533 25.27 17.40 -16.40
C GLN A 533 25.96 16.33 -17.27
N GLN A 534 25.79 15.05 -16.93
CA GLN A 534 26.30 13.93 -17.72
C GLN A 534 25.71 13.88 -19.14
N ARG A 535 24.52 14.46 -19.34
CA ARG A 535 23.81 14.55 -20.63
C ARG A 535 23.97 15.91 -21.31
N GLY A 536 24.91 16.73 -20.85
CA GLY A 536 25.25 18.02 -21.46
C GLY A 536 24.34 19.18 -21.06
N VAL A 537 23.44 19.00 -20.10
CA VAL A 537 22.57 20.07 -19.59
C VAL A 537 23.18 20.66 -18.31
N ALA A 538 23.38 21.98 -18.30
CA ALA A 538 23.90 22.68 -17.12
C ALA A 538 22.99 22.50 -15.89
N PRO A 539 23.53 22.13 -14.70
CA PRO A 539 22.74 21.87 -13.49
C PRO A 539 21.78 23.00 -13.08
N GLU A 540 22.18 24.24 -13.29
CA GLU A 540 21.42 25.47 -13.03
C GLU A 540 20.16 25.62 -13.90
N ARG A 541 20.03 24.86 -15.00
CA ARG A 541 18.80 24.80 -15.80
C ARG A 541 17.69 23.98 -15.12
N LEU A 542 18.00 23.27 -14.04
CA LEU A 542 17.02 22.57 -13.21
C LEU A 542 16.62 23.44 -12.02
N VAL A 543 15.37 23.89 -12.02
CA VAL A 543 14.79 24.68 -10.93
C VAL A 543 13.84 23.77 -10.15
N PHE A 544 14.04 23.65 -8.83
CA PHE A 544 13.19 22.83 -7.97
C PHE A 544 12.27 23.74 -7.16
N ALA A 545 10.96 23.56 -7.34
CA ALA A 545 9.96 24.41 -6.70
C ALA A 545 9.90 24.19 -5.18
N ALA A 546 9.49 25.23 -4.45
CA ALA A 546 9.14 25.11 -3.04
C ALA A 546 7.74 24.49 -2.87
N ARG A 547 7.47 23.88 -1.70
CA ARG A 547 6.10 23.46 -1.34
C ARG A 547 5.22 24.70 -1.12
N ARG A 548 4.02 24.69 -1.69
CA ARG A 548 3.04 25.77 -1.58
C ARG A 548 1.65 25.20 -1.24
N PRO A 549 0.79 25.96 -0.54
CA PRO A 549 -0.65 25.65 -0.45
C PRO A 549 -1.28 25.53 -1.85
N LEU A 550 -2.34 24.75 -1.98
CA LEU A 550 -2.97 24.42 -3.28
C LEU A 550 -3.28 25.65 -4.13
N ALA A 551 -3.94 26.67 -3.57
CA ALA A 551 -4.30 27.87 -4.32
C ALA A 551 -3.08 28.62 -4.90
N GLN A 552 -1.98 28.68 -4.14
CA GLN A 552 -0.71 29.26 -4.60
C GLN A 552 -0.01 28.35 -5.62
N HIS A 553 -0.16 27.03 -5.47
CA HIS A 553 0.35 26.08 -6.46
C HIS A 553 -0.37 26.23 -7.81
N GLN A 554 -1.69 26.37 -7.79
CA GLN A 554 -2.48 26.54 -9.01
C GLN A 554 -2.15 27.85 -9.73
N SER A 555 -2.01 28.97 -9.01
CA SER A 555 -1.66 30.25 -9.65
C SER A 555 -0.25 30.26 -10.22
N ARG A 556 0.74 29.71 -9.51
CA ARG A 556 2.13 29.71 -10.02
C ARG A 556 2.33 28.83 -11.25
N LEU A 557 1.47 27.86 -11.51
CA LEU A 557 1.63 26.98 -12.68
C LEU A 557 1.57 27.78 -13.98
N ALA A 558 0.80 28.88 -14.04
CA ALA A 558 0.73 29.79 -15.18
C ALA A 558 2.06 30.46 -15.54
N LEU A 559 3.11 30.33 -14.71
CA LEU A 559 4.46 30.77 -15.03
C LEU A 559 5.19 29.86 -16.01
N ALA A 560 4.75 28.59 -16.10
CA ALA A 560 5.32 27.61 -17.01
C ALA A 560 4.82 27.84 -18.43
N ASP A 561 5.68 27.53 -19.40
CA ASP A 561 5.34 27.67 -20.80
C ASP A 561 4.71 26.43 -21.41
N LEU A 562 5.25 25.26 -21.05
CA LEU A 562 4.82 23.94 -21.51
C LEU A 562 5.07 22.90 -20.42
N ALA A 563 4.08 22.08 -20.12
CA ALA A 563 4.22 20.96 -19.20
C ALA A 563 4.72 19.71 -19.94
N LEU A 564 5.73 19.06 -19.37
CA LEU A 564 6.27 17.79 -19.82
C LEU A 564 5.74 16.66 -18.92
N ASP A 565 4.91 15.80 -19.48
CA ASP A 565 4.36 14.67 -18.75
C ASP A 565 5.38 13.53 -18.58
N THR A 566 5.13 12.66 -17.61
CA THR A 566 5.99 11.51 -17.30
C THR A 566 5.51 10.22 -17.99
N MET A 567 6.44 9.33 -18.32
CA MET A 567 6.16 8.00 -18.89
C MET A 567 6.95 6.92 -18.14
N PRO A 568 6.39 5.72 -17.91
CA PRO A 568 5.05 5.27 -18.27
C PRO A 568 3.97 5.71 -17.27
N TYR A 569 4.31 6.24 -16.10
CA TYR A 569 3.30 6.74 -15.16
C TYR A 569 2.99 8.20 -15.51
N ASN A 570 1.88 8.46 -16.19
CA ASN A 570 1.46 9.82 -16.56
C ASN A 570 1.04 10.67 -15.35
N SER A 571 0.77 11.93 -15.58
CA SER A 571 0.08 12.77 -14.60
C SER A 571 -1.44 12.63 -14.71
N GLY A 572 -2.11 12.60 -13.54
CA GLY A 572 -3.55 12.75 -13.41
C GLY A 572 -3.86 14.15 -12.86
N THR A 573 -3.91 14.30 -11.53
CA THR A 573 -4.11 15.61 -10.86
C THR A 573 -3.15 16.69 -11.32
N THR A 574 -1.86 16.37 -11.48
CA THR A 574 -0.86 17.32 -11.96
C THR A 574 -1.13 17.79 -13.39
N ALA A 575 -1.67 16.93 -14.26
CA ALA A 575 -2.05 17.31 -15.62
C ALA A 575 -3.27 18.24 -15.59
N SER A 576 -4.31 17.88 -14.83
CA SER A 576 -5.49 18.74 -14.68
C SER A 576 -5.17 20.11 -14.06
N ASP A 577 -4.20 20.19 -13.14
CA ASP A 577 -3.76 21.47 -12.56
C ASP A 577 -3.01 22.33 -13.59
N ALA A 578 -2.13 21.73 -14.41
CA ALA A 578 -1.44 22.45 -15.48
C ALA A 578 -2.40 22.96 -16.55
N LEU A 579 -3.30 22.08 -17.02
CA LEU A 579 -4.32 22.41 -18.02
C LEU A 579 -5.25 23.52 -17.50
N ARG A 580 -5.74 23.40 -16.25
CA ARG A 580 -6.53 24.45 -15.59
C ARG A 580 -5.82 25.80 -15.57
N ALA A 581 -4.50 25.81 -15.37
CA ALA A 581 -3.69 27.03 -15.36
C ALA A 581 -3.40 27.60 -16.76
N GLY A 582 -3.98 27.02 -17.82
CA GLY A 582 -3.75 27.43 -19.21
C GLY A 582 -2.42 26.98 -19.78
N VAL A 583 -1.74 26.02 -19.13
CA VAL A 583 -0.45 25.49 -19.57
C VAL A 583 -0.68 24.23 -20.42
N PRO A 584 -0.33 24.23 -21.71
CA PRO A 584 -0.40 23.02 -22.54
C PRO A 584 0.49 21.93 -21.95
N LEU A 585 0.10 20.68 -22.14
CA LEU A 585 0.82 19.51 -21.64
C LEU A 585 1.06 18.52 -22.77
N VAL A 586 2.31 18.11 -22.98
CA VAL A 586 2.66 17.05 -23.92
C VAL A 586 2.78 15.74 -23.14
N THR A 587 2.12 14.69 -23.64
CA THR A 587 2.17 13.33 -23.08
C THR A 587 2.35 12.29 -24.18
N ALA A 588 2.58 11.03 -23.80
CA ALA A 588 2.44 9.90 -24.71
C ALA A 588 1.69 8.78 -24.00
N ALA A 589 0.77 8.16 -24.75
CA ALA A 589 -0.01 7.04 -24.26
C ALA A 589 0.80 5.73 -24.34
N GLY A 590 0.83 4.97 -23.26
CA GLY A 590 1.45 3.63 -23.21
C GLY A 590 0.43 2.50 -23.29
N SER A 591 0.80 1.33 -22.76
CA SER A 591 -0.01 0.10 -22.79
C SER A 591 -0.81 -0.18 -21.52
N THR A 592 -0.58 0.58 -20.44
CA THR A 592 -1.19 0.37 -19.11
C THR A 592 -2.13 1.51 -18.74
N PHE A 593 -3.04 1.30 -17.78
CA PHE A 593 -3.96 2.35 -17.30
C PHE A 593 -3.20 3.63 -16.89
N VAL A 594 -2.17 3.46 -16.06
CA VAL A 594 -1.38 4.58 -15.54
C VAL A 594 -0.63 5.37 -16.63
N SER A 595 -0.43 4.75 -17.79
CA SER A 595 0.22 5.36 -18.96
C SER A 595 -0.74 6.00 -19.95
N ARG A 596 -2.02 6.15 -19.60
CA ARG A 596 -3.02 6.77 -20.47
C ARG A 596 -3.84 7.85 -19.77
N MET A 597 -3.51 8.21 -18.53
CA MET A 597 -4.29 9.17 -17.74
C MET A 597 -4.32 10.56 -18.39
N ALA A 598 -3.15 11.11 -18.74
CA ALA A 598 -3.07 12.43 -19.35
C ALA A 598 -3.65 12.45 -20.77
N ALA A 599 -3.50 11.33 -21.50
CA ALA A 599 -4.12 11.16 -22.80
C ALA A 599 -5.66 11.24 -22.71
N SER A 600 -6.28 10.63 -21.70
CA SER A 600 -7.72 10.76 -21.45
C SER A 600 -8.15 12.21 -21.19
N LEU A 601 -7.39 12.96 -20.39
CA LEU A 601 -7.66 14.38 -20.14
C LEU A 601 -7.58 15.22 -21.42
N LEU A 602 -6.53 15.04 -22.22
CA LEU A 602 -6.33 15.78 -23.46
C LEU A 602 -7.36 15.42 -24.54
N HIS A 603 -7.71 14.14 -24.68
CA HIS A 603 -8.73 13.69 -25.60
C HIS A 603 -10.09 14.33 -25.30
N ASN A 604 -10.47 14.40 -24.02
CA ASN A 604 -11.71 15.05 -23.57
C ASN A 604 -11.72 16.58 -23.74
N LEU A 605 -10.56 17.20 -23.93
CA LEU A 605 -10.42 18.61 -24.30
C LEU A 605 -10.34 18.80 -25.83
N GLY A 606 -10.37 17.73 -26.64
CA GLY A 606 -10.17 17.81 -28.08
C GLY A 606 -8.74 18.18 -28.47
N MET A 607 -7.76 17.87 -27.61
CA MET A 607 -6.35 18.23 -27.76
C MET A 607 -5.46 17.03 -28.11
N ASP A 608 -5.94 16.12 -28.95
CA ASP A 608 -5.21 14.91 -29.35
C ASP A 608 -3.84 15.20 -29.98
N GLY A 609 -3.66 16.38 -30.58
CA GLY A 609 -2.37 16.83 -31.12
C GLY A 609 -1.27 17.02 -30.06
N LEU A 610 -1.60 16.96 -28.77
CA LEU A 610 -0.65 16.96 -27.65
C LEU A 610 -0.31 15.56 -27.12
N ILE A 611 -0.91 14.52 -27.71
CA ILE A 611 -0.67 13.11 -27.38
C ILE A 611 0.30 12.54 -28.43
N ALA A 612 1.55 12.36 -28.04
CA ALA A 612 2.55 11.73 -28.88
C ALA A 612 2.32 10.21 -28.99
N ALA A 613 2.65 9.65 -30.15
CA ALA A 613 2.50 8.22 -30.41
C ALA A 613 3.62 7.38 -29.76
N ASP A 614 4.79 7.99 -29.54
CA ASP A 614 5.96 7.35 -28.97
C ASP A 614 6.91 8.40 -28.34
N ARG A 615 8.01 7.92 -27.73
CA ARG A 615 9.00 8.79 -27.09
C ARG A 615 9.68 9.77 -28.04
N ARG A 616 9.89 9.38 -29.31
CA ARG A 616 10.56 10.25 -30.29
C ARG A 616 9.65 11.41 -30.68
N SER A 617 8.41 11.11 -31.05
CA SER A 617 7.39 12.11 -31.37
C SER A 617 7.06 13.00 -30.16
N TYR A 618 7.16 12.48 -28.94
CA TYR A 618 7.05 13.29 -27.71
C TYR A 618 8.14 14.37 -27.65
N VAL A 619 9.40 13.99 -27.87
CA VAL A 619 10.53 14.93 -27.88
C VAL A 619 10.40 15.93 -29.02
N ASP A 620 10.11 15.46 -30.23
CA ASP A 620 9.96 16.31 -31.41
C ASP A 620 8.82 17.33 -31.22
N LEU A 621 7.69 16.93 -30.62
CA LEU A 621 6.56 17.80 -30.34
C LEU A 621 6.90 18.86 -29.30
N ALA A 622 7.55 18.48 -28.20
CA ALA A 622 7.97 19.42 -27.16
C ALA A 622 8.95 20.47 -27.71
N ILE A 623 9.92 20.06 -28.53
CA ILE A 623 10.86 20.96 -29.19
C ILE A 623 10.14 21.87 -30.18
N ALA A 624 9.21 21.34 -30.98
CA ALA A 624 8.46 22.11 -31.96
C ALA A 624 7.61 23.21 -31.31
N LEU A 625 6.92 22.91 -30.21
CA LEU A 625 6.14 23.89 -29.46
C LEU A 625 7.04 24.95 -28.79
N ALA A 626 8.20 24.55 -28.27
CA ALA A 626 9.11 25.49 -27.62
C ALA A 626 9.88 26.38 -28.60
N SER A 627 10.04 25.94 -29.85
CA SER A 627 10.79 26.67 -30.88
C SER A 627 9.91 27.59 -31.75
N ASP A 628 8.57 27.45 -31.64
CA ASP A 628 7.60 28.22 -32.42
C ASP A 628 6.59 28.93 -31.50
N PRO A 629 6.85 30.21 -31.14
CA PRO A 629 5.98 30.98 -30.25
C PRO A 629 4.55 31.16 -30.77
N LEU A 630 4.35 31.22 -32.10
CA LEU A 630 3.02 31.36 -32.69
C LEU A 630 2.23 30.08 -32.48
N ARG A 631 2.84 28.93 -32.78
CA ARG A 631 2.20 27.62 -32.57
C ARG A 631 1.88 27.38 -31.10
N LEU A 632 2.74 27.77 -30.17
CA LEU A 632 2.45 27.67 -28.74
C LEU A 632 1.29 28.58 -28.33
N GLN A 633 1.23 29.82 -28.85
CA GLN A 633 0.14 30.75 -28.56
C GLN A 633 -1.20 30.24 -29.12
N GLU A 634 -1.20 29.65 -30.32
CA GLU A 634 -2.39 28.99 -30.89
C GLU A 634 -2.84 27.80 -30.02
N CYS A 635 -1.89 27.00 -29.54
CA CYS A 635 -2.17 25.89 -28.64
C CYS A 635 -2.79 26.36 -27.31
N ARG A 636 -2.25 27.42 -26.71
CA ARG A 636 -2.82 28.05 -25.50
C ARG A 636 -4.23 28.59 -25.74
N SER A 637 -4.43 29.30 -26.84
CA SER A 637 -5.74 29.85 -27.20
C SER A 637 -6.77 28.72 -27.41
N THR A 638 -6.36 27.61 -28.01
CA THR A 638 -7.19 26.42 -28.18
C THR A 638 -7.54 25.79 -26.84
N LEU A 639 -6.55 25.64 -25.94
CA LEU A 639 -6.76 25.13 -24.59
C LEU A 639 -7.74 26.02 -23.80
N GLU A 640 -7.56 27.33 -23.81
CA GLU A 640 -8.45 28.27 -23.11
C GLU A 640 -9.91 28.13 -23.59
N ASN A 641 -10.13 28.04 -24.90
CA ASN A 641 -11.46 27.82 -25.47
C ASN A 641 -12.01 26.43 -25.10
N ALA A 642 -11.17 25.39 -25.17
CA ALA A 642 -11.56 24.03 -24.81
C ALA A 642 -11.98 23.93 -23.34
N LEU A 643 -11.25 24.57 -22.42
CA LEU A 643 -11.57 24.60 -20.99
C LEU A 643 -12.95 25.19 -20.72
N GLN A 644 -13.31 26.29 -21.39
CA GLN A 644 -14.62 26.95 -21.22
C GLN A 644 -15.78 26.09 -21.71
N ALA A 645 -15.57 25.30 -22.75
CA ALA A 645 -16.58 24.41 -23.32
C ALA A 645 -16.59 23.00 -22.70
N SER A 646 -15.59 22.66 -21.89
CA SER A 646 -15.35 21.28 -21.45
C SER A 646 -16.29 20.83 -20.34
N LYS A 647 -16.68 19.56 -20.40
CA LYS A 647 -17.33 18.84 -19.29
C LYS A 647 -16.35 18.34 -18.24
N LEU A 648 -15.05 18.34 -18.53
CA LEU A 648 -13.98 17.78 -17.68
C LEU A 648 -13.90 18.44 -16.30
N PHE A 649 -14.28 19.71 -16.23
CA PHE A 649 -14.31 20.51 -15.00
C PHE A 649 -15.75 20.88 -14.60
N ASN A 650 -16.71 19.98 -14.88
CA ASN A 650 -18.09 20.11 -14.43
C ASN A 650 -18.44 18.94 -13.50
N PRO A 651 -18.30 19.12 -12.17
CA PRO A 651 -18.54 18.05 -11.20
C PRO A 651 -20.01 17.61 -11.14
N GLU A 652 -20.97 18.45 -11.52
CA GLU A 652 -22.40 18.11 -11.56
C GLU A 652 -22.71 17.11 -12.70
N ILE A 653 -22.19 17.38 -13.90
CA ILE A 653 -22.30 16.44 -15.02
C ILE A 653 -21.60 15.13 -14.68
N PHE A 654 -20.38 15.21 -14.13
CA PHE A 654 -19.64 14.02 -13.71
C PHE A 654 -20.43 13.18 -12.69
N SER A 655 -21.03 13.84 -11.68
CA SER A 655 -21.87 13.18 -10.68
C SER A 655 -23.04 12.44 -11.33
N THR A 656 -23.74 13.09 -12.25
CA THR A 656 -24.87 12.49 -12.99
C THR A 656 -24.44 11.26 -13.79
N ASP A 657 -23.31 11.34 -14.51
CA ASP A 657 -22.79 10.22 -15.29
C ASP A 657 -22.35 9.07 -14.38
N LEU A 658 -21.70 9.39 -13.25
CA LEU A 658 -21.26 8.41 -12.27
C LEU A 658 -22.45 7.69 -11.60
N GLU A 659 -23.53 8.42 -11.31
CA GLU A 659 -24.78 7.84 -10.82
C GLU A 659 -25.42 6.87 -11.81
N ASN A 660 -25.43 7.21 -13.09
CA ASN A 660 -25.91 6.30 -14.14
C ASN A 660 -25.02 5.05 -14.21
N LEU A 661 -23.71 5.20 -14.10
CA LEU A 661 -22.77 4.08 -14.06
C LEU A 661 -23.01 3.18 -12.83
N PHE A 662 -23.29 3.75 -11.65
CA PHE A 662 -23.66 2.98 -10.46
C PHE A 662 -24.93 2.16 -10.67
N ARG A 663 -25.96 2.73 -11.32
CA ARG A 663 -27.20 2.01 -11.66
C ARG A 663 -26.93 0.88 -12.65
N ALA A 664 -26.09 1.11 -13.66
CA ALA A 664 -25.70 0.11 -14.64
C ALA A 664 -24.96 -1.07 -13.99
N MET A 665 -24.00 -0.79 -13.09
CA MET A 665 -23.30 -1.82 -12.32
C MET A 665 -24.25 -2.65 -11.46
N LEU A 666 -25.18 -2.01 -10.74
CA LEU A 666 -26.19 -2.71 -9.95
C LEU A 666 -27.10 -3.58 -10.83
N ALA A 667 -27.52 -3.08 -11.98
CA ALA A 667 -28.38 -3.82 -12.91
C ALA A 667 -27.67 -5.05 -13.50
N GLN A 668 -26.41 -4.90 -13.94
CA GLN A 668 -25.60 -6.03 -14.43
C GLN A 668 -25.40 -7.08 -13.33
N ARG A 669 -25.08 -6.63 -12.11
CA ARG A 669 -24.89 -7.53 -10.97
C ARG A 669 -26.18 -8.27 -10.59
N ALA A 670 -27.34 -7.60 -10.66
CA ALA A 670 -28.63 -8.23 -10.39
C ALA A 670 -28.99 -9.34 -11.40
N ARG A 671 -28.47 -9.26 -12.63
CA ARG A 671 -28.59 -10.32 -13.65
C ARG A 671 -27.57 -11.46 -13.49
N GLY A 672 -26.64 -11.34 -12.55
CA GLY A 672 -25.55 -12.31 -12.38
C GLY A 672 -24.50 -12.25 -13.49
N GLU A 673 -24.49 -11.16 -14.28
CA GLU A 673 -23.56 -10.95 -15.38
C GLU A 673 -22.27 -10.30 -14.89
N ARG A 674 -21.21 -10.44 -15.69
CA ARG A 674 -19.93 -9.78 -15.49
C ARG A 674 -19.33 -9.41 -16.85
N GLY A 675 -19.05 -8.14 -17.07
CA GLY A 675 -18.51 -7.63 -18.32
C GLY A 675 -18.30 -6.12 -18.29
N VAL A 676 -17.78 -5.57 -19.39
CA VAL A 676 -17.69 -4.10 -19.56
C VAL A 676 -19.08 -3.49 -19.38
N VAL A 677 -19.17 -2.41 -18.62
CA VAL A 677 -20.41 -1.67 -18.36
C VAL A 677 -20.20 -0.19 -18.63
N THR A 678 -21.20 0.43 -19.22
CA THR A 678 -21.21 1.86 -19.59
C THR A 678 -22.41 2.56 -18.97
N THR A 679 -22.46 3.89 -19.07
CA THR A 679 -23.64 4.66 -18.62
C THR A 679 -24.90 4.37 -19.42
N ASP A 680 -24.77 3.88 -20.66
CA ASP A 680 -25.89 3.55 -21.54
C ASP A 680 -26.64 2.29 -21.09
N ASP A 681 -26.00 1.46 -20.26
CA ASP A 681 -26.59 0.25 -19.68
C ASP A 681 -27.46 0.54 -18.44
N ALA A 682 -27.61 1.82 -18.06
CA ALA A 682 -28.39 2.22 -16.90
C ALA A 682 -29.91 2.02 -17.14
N PRO A 683 -30.63 1.37 -16.21
CA PRO A 683 -32.08 1.30 -16.29
C PRO A 683 -32.71 2.70 -16.16
N ASN A 684 -33.84 2.91 -16.84
CA ASN A 684 -34.58 4.17 -16.75
C ASN A 684 -34.89 4.49 -15.27
N LYS A 685 -34.79 5.77 -14.87
CA LYS A 685 -34.97 6.26 -13.48
C LYS A 685 -36.28 5.84 -12.76
N ARG A 686 -37.21 5.14 -13.42
CA ARG A 686 -38.54 4.72 -12.90
C ARG A 686 -38.82 3.21 -12.95
N SER A 687 -37.86 2.37 -13.32
CA SER A 687 -38.06 0.90 -13.37
C SER A 687 -37.56 0.20 -12.12
#